data_AF-A0A975EN75-F1
#
_entry.id   AF-A0A975EN75-F1
#
_cell.length_a   1.000
_cell.length_b   1.000
_cell.length_c   1.000
_cell.angle_alpha   90.00
_cell.angle_beta   90.00
_cell.angle_gamma   90.00
#
_symmetry.space_group_name_H-M   'P 1'
#
loop_
_entity.id
_entity.type
_entity.pdbx_description
1 polymer ?
#
loop_
_entity_poly.entity_id
_entity_poly.type
_entity_poly.pdbx_seq_one_letter_code
_entity_poly.pdbx_strand_id
1 'polypeptide(L)'
;MFDYEKLGQFYLGKGYDLEKKEVTGDPVMYDSKDLVTHGVVLGMTGSGKTGLCIALLEEAAMDNIPAIVIDPKGDISNLMLTFPELDAKSFRPWVNEDDAAKKGISADEYAEKTAAMWKKGLGDWGQPPVRIAALREKVDINIFTPGSTSGIPVSILSSLDVPPPEVMEDGELYGDRISSTVESLLSLVGVDTDGAQGEEAVLLGAIFQEEWKGGRGLDLEKLIRQIQRPGFGKIGVIDLETFYPEKSRQALAMKFNSLLASPGFSTWLEGAPLDIGTMLHRGDGKPRISIFSIAHLSDKERMFFVSLLLNQMLGWMRTQRGTTSLRALLYMDEIYGFLPPTANPPSKRPMMTMLKQARAFGLGCLLATQNPVDLDYKALSNIGTWFLGRLQTERDKMRVLDGLEGAAGSQNAKFDRKQMEVLLSGLGNRVFLMNNVHEDGPVLFHVRWVMSYLTGPLTRGQIKGLMDPKRGEFVTEKAAAEEEVNPMARKASVQSTSRPAVGAGVTELFAPAEGDAYKPFLLREATVHFSLSKANVEGSRKVTKVNPILEKEIKWDETTGIDPATLRGNPEEGIGFSELPGYAMNAKNYSAVEKDFSDDLYREERAEIWYCPALKAWGRMGEAEADFRVRIAHDAREQRDGAFGKIRDAAQKKIQALEGRMRTAETQLAKEQAESSSAKMQAGISVLGGIMKSVFGRKAGMGGLIRGTSTSSVTKATTAYKQHQDVANVKAKIEGIADEMEQIGKALEKEIAEIGESFDPSQLALEKETLKPTRTDVVVDRVALLWK
;
A
#
# COMPACT_ATOMS: atom_id res chain seq x y z
N MET A 1 -19.35 -23.17 16.56
CA MET A 1 -18.93 -22.23 15.50
C MET A 1 -17.47 -21.94 15.78
N PHE A 2 -16.57 -22.10 14.81
CA PHE A 2 -15.15 -21.77 15.05
C PHE A 2 -15.02 -20.26 15.13
N ASP A 3 -14.39 -19.76 16.19
CA ASP A 3 -14.00 -18.35 16.25
C ASP A 3 -12.65 -18.19 15.54
N TYR A 4 -12.73 -17.78 14.27
CA TYR A 4 -11.59 -17.52 13.40
C TYR A 4 -11.40 -16.01 13.14
N GLU A 5 -12.21 -15.14 13.73
CA GLU A 5 -12.08 -13.68 13.59
C GLU A 5 -10.99 -13.17 14.52
N LYS A 6 -9.74 -13.42 14.13
CA LYS A 6 -8.54 -13.05 14.89
C LYS A 6 -7.75 -12.04 14.10
N LEU A 7 -7.58 -10.85 14.66
CA LEU A 7 -6.73 -9.79 14.10
C LEU A 7 -5.32 -10.33 13.86
N GLY A 8 -4.72 -10.00 12.71
CA GLY A 8 -3.43 -10.54 12.30
C GLY A 8 -3.45 -12.00 11.81
N GLN A 9 -4.62 -12.66 11.71
CA GLN A 9 -4.72 -14.02 11.19
C GLN A 9 -5.77 -14.14 10.07
N PHE A 10 -5.35 -14.73 8.95
CA PHE A 10 -6.19 -14.95 7.78
C PHE A 10 -6.78 -16.34 7.80
N TYR A 11 -8.11 -16.45 7.77
CA TYR A 11 -8.79 -17.73 7.60
C TYR A 11 -8.74 -18.18 6.14
N LEU A 12 -7.86 -19.13 5.79
CA LEU A 12 -7.68 -19.57 4.40
C LEU A 12 -8.59 -20.73 4.00
N GLY A 13 -9.03 -21.52 4.97
CA GLY A 13 -9.68 -22.79 4.67
C GLY A 13 -9.62 -23.78 5.82
N LYS A 14 -9.68 -25.06 5.46
CA LYS A 14 -9.67 -26.17 6.42
C LYS A 14 -8.61 -27.17 5.97
N GLY A 15 -7.98 -27.84 6.93
CA GLY A 15 -6.93 -28.83 6.63
C GLY A 15 -7.45 -29.92 5.70
N TYR A 16 -6.57 -30.56 4.95
CA TYR A 16 -6.96 -31.58 3.97
C TYR A 16 -6.15 -32.86 4.14
N ASP A 17 -6.84 -34.00 4.19
CA ASP A 17 -6.23 -35.34 4.23
C ASP A 17 -6.10 -35.87 2.79
N LEU A 18 -4.85 -35.98 2.30
CA LEU A 18 -4.57 -36.44 0.93
C LEU A 18 -4.95 -37.91 0.68
N GLU A 19 -4.80 -38.77 1.68
CA GLU A 19 -5.06 -40.21 1.54
C GLU A 19 -6.57 -40.47 1.44
N LYS A 20 -7.34 -39.82 2.31
CA LYS A 20 -8.82 -39.95 2.33
C LYS A 20 -9.50 -39.06 1.31
N LYS A 21 -8.80 -38.03 0.81
CA LYS A 21 -9.36 -36.97 -0.04
C LYS A 21 -10.52 -36.23 0.64
N GLU A 22 -10.37 -35.95 1.93
CA GLU A 22 -11.40 -35.34 2.76
C GLU A 22 -10.90 -34.05 3.41
N VAL A 23 -11.81 -33.07 3.49
CA VAL A 23 -11.59 -31.85 4.27
C VAL A 23 -11.69 -32.20 5.75
N THR A 24 -10.64 -31.91 6.50
CA THR A 24 -10.62 -32.03 7.95
C THR A 24 -11.42 -30.89 8.58
N GLY A 25 -11.95 -31.08 9.80
CA GLY A 25 -12.72 -30.04 10.49
C GLY A 25 -11.87 -28.84 10.96
N ASP A 26 -10.54 -28.95 10.90
CA ASP A 26 -9.63 -27.97 11.50
C ASP A 26 -9.44 -26.74 10.58
N PRO A 27 -9.69 -25.51 11.07
CA PRO A 27 -9.41 -24.30 10.31
C PRO A 27 -7.90 -24.13 10.08
N VAL A 28 -7.54 -23.56 8.93
CA VAL A 28 -6.18 -23.17 8.59
C VAL A 28 -6.11 -21.66 8.65
N MET A 29 -5.43 -21.18 9.70
CA MET A 29 -5.15 -19.79 9.96
C MET A 29 -3.73 -19.47 9.47
N TYR A 30 -3.56 -18.31 8.85
CA TYR A 30 -2.29 -17.84 8.32
C TYR A 30 -1.91 -16.50 8.95
N ASP A 31 -0.69 -16.34 9.46
CA ASP A 31 -0.25 -15.12 10.13
C ASP A 31 0.01 -14.02 9.08
N SER A 32 -0.72 -12.89 9.16
CA SER A 32 -0.65 -11.83 8.14
C SER A 32 0.73 -11.16 8.09
N LYS A 33 1.48 -11.18 9.21
CA LYS A 33 2.88 -10.71 9.28
C LYS A 33 3.79 -11.51 8.35
N ASP A 34 3.49 -12.77 8.05
CA ASP A 34 4.38 -13.59 7.23
C ASP A 34 4.43 -13.10 5.77
N LEU A 35 3.40 -12.37 5.32
CA LEU A 35 3.41 -11.68 4.02
C LEU A 35 4.38 -10.51 3.95
N VAL A 36 4.94 -10.04 5.06
CA VAL A 36 6.07 -9.09 5.06
C VAL A 36 7.30 -9.72 4.40
N THR A 37 7.39 -11.07 4.39
CA THR A 37 8.37 -11.82 3.60
C THR A 37 7.86 -12.26 2.23
N HIS A 38 6.78 -11.65 1.74
CA HIS A 38 6.15 -11.92 0.44
C HIS A 38 5.52 -13.31 0.33
N GLY A 39 4.59 -13.44 -0.62
CA GLY A 39 3.89 -14.67 -0.93
C GLY A 39 3.85 -14.93 -2.44
N VAL A 40 3.85 -16.21 -2.82
CA VAL A 40 3.60 -16.64 -4.21
C VAL A 40 2.49 -17.67 -4.27
N VAL A 41 1.56 -17.52 -5.22
CA VAL A 41 0.50 -18.48 -5.52
C VAL A 41 0.72 -19.09 -6.90
N LEU A 42 1.04 -20.38 -6.93
CA LEU A 42 1.33 -21.13 -8.14
C LEU A 42 0.26 -22.19 -8.36
N GLY A 43 -0.24 -22.31 -9.59
CA GLY A 43 -1.18 -23.37 -9.93
C GLY A 43 -1.74 -23.24 -11.32
N MET A 44 -1.99 -24.36 -11.98
CA MET A 44 -2.58 -24.40 -13.32
C MET A 44 -3.99 -23.79 -13.35
N THR A 45 -4.51 -23.49 -14.54
CA THR A 45 -5.91 -23.11 -14.72
C THR A 45 -6.85 -24.17 -14.12
N GLY A 46 -7.82 -23.72 -13.31
CA GLY A 46 -8.76 -24.61 -12.63
C GLY A 46 -8.24 -25.25 -11.33
N SER A 47 -7.01 -24.92 -10.88
CA SER A 47 -6.49 -25.36 -9.57
C SER A 47 -7.17 -24.69 -8.37
N GLY A 48 -7.86 -23.57 -8.59
CA GLY A 48 -8.46 -22.75 -7.53
C GLY A 48 -7.63 -21.51 -7.15
N LYS A 49 -6.57 -21.17 -7.91
CA LYS A 49 -5.67 -20.02 -7.67
C LYS A 49 -6.43 -18.73 -7.36
N THR A 50 -7.37 -18.35 -8.23
CA THR A 50 -8.17 -17.13 -8.07
C THR A 50 -8.98 -17.13 -6.78
N GLY A 51 -9.56 -18.28 -6.39
CA GLY A 51 -10.29 -18.41 -5.13
C GLY A 51 -9.40 -18.21 -3.90
N LEU A 52 -8.17 -18.74 -3.92
CA LEU A 52 -7.21 -18.50 -2.84
C LEU A 52 -6.75 -17.03 -2.79
N CYS A 53 -6.48 -16.42 -3.95
CA CYS A 53 -6.06 -15.01 -3.99
C CYS A 53 -7.17 -14.08 -3.47
N ILE A 54 -8.42 -14.33 -3.86
CA ILE A 54 -9.58 -13.59 -3.34
C ILE A 54 -9.76 -13.84 -1.84
N ALA A 55 -9.59 -15.08 -1.36
CA ALA A 55 -9.62 -15.35 0.08
C ALA A 55 -8.55 -14.54 0.83
N LEU A 56 -7.31 -14.48 0.33
CA LEU A 56 -6.25 -13.67 0.93
C LEU A 56 -6.58 -12.17 0.95
N LEU A 57 -7.15 -11.64 -0.13
CA LEU A 57 -7.57 -10.23 -0.21
C LEU A 57 -8.78 -9.91 0.68
N GLU A 58 -9.73 -10.84 0.80
CA GLU A 58 -10.86 -10.74 1.73
C GLU A 58 -10.38 -10.71 3.19
N GLU A 59 -9.44 -11.59 3.57
CA GLU A 59 -8.91 -11.60 4.93
C GLU A 59 -8.04 -10.35 5.21
N ALA A 60 -7.26 -9.88 4.22
CA ALA A 60 -6.55 -8.61 4.33
C ALA A 60 -7.53 -7.44 4.56
N ALA A 61 -8.63 -7.39 3.81
CA ALA A 61 -9.70 -6.41 4.03
C ALA A 61 -10.32 -6.51 5.42
N MET A 62 -10.60 -7.73 5.90
CA MET A 62 -11.15 -7.96 7.24
C MET A 62 -10.19 -7.52 8.36
N ASP A 63 -8.89 -7.58 8.12
CA ASP A 63 -7.83 -7.11 9.03
C ASP A 63 -7.45 -5.63 8.78
N ASN A 64 -8.24 -4.91 7.97
CA ASN A 64 -8.04 -3.52 7.56
C ASN A 64 -6.74 -3.23 6.80
N ILE A 65 -6.11 -4.25 6.21
CA ILE A 65 -4.88 -4.11 5.43
C ILE A 65 -5.24 -3.65 4.01
N PRO A 66 -4.81 -2.46 3.59
CA PRO A 66 -5.07 -1.97 2.25
C PRO A 66 -4.22 -2.70 1.21
N ALA A 67 -4.68 -2.70 -0.04
CA ALA A 67 -3.97 -3.37 -1.13
C ALA A 67 -4.04 -2.61 -2.46
N ILE A 68 -2.91 -2.60 -3.17
CA ILE A 68 -2.83 -2.32 -4.60
C ILE A 68 -2.88 -3.66 -5.33
N VAL A 69 -3.87 -3.84 -6.21
CA VAL A 69 -4.15 -5.10 -6.90
C VAL A 69 -4.01 -4.87 -8.40
N ILE A 70 -3.11 -5.60 -9.07
CA ILE A 70 -2.93 -5.54 -10.52
C ILE A 70 -3.65 -6.74 -11.15
N ASP A 71 -4.67 -6.48 -11.96
CA ASP A 71 -5.58 -7.50 -12.51
C ASP A 71 -5.57 -7.50 -14.06
N PRO A 72 -4.63 -8.22 -14.69
CA PRO A 72 -4.58 -8.36 -16.15
C PRO A 72 -5.64 -9.28 -16.74
N LYS A 73 -6.30 -10.10 -15.92
CA LYS A 73 -7.31 -11.09 -16.37
C LYS A 73 -8.74 -10.63 -16.15
N GLY A 74 -8.98 -9.73 -15.20
CA GLY A 74 -10.29 -9.20 -14.84
C GLY A 74 -11.05 -10.03 -13.80
N ASP A 75 -10.43 -11.11 -13.29
CA ASP A 75 -11.06 -12.05 -12.37
C ASP A 75 -11.11 -11.53 -10.92
N ILE A 76 -10.16 -10.69 -10.53
CA ILE A 76 -10.03 -10.20 -9.15
C ILE A 76 -11.03 -9.10 -8.86
N SER A 77 -11.48 -8.41 -9.92
CA SER A 77 -12.60 -7.45 -9.87
C SER A 77 -13.89 -8.04 -9.26
N ASN A 78 -14.03 -9.39 -9.25
CA ASN A 78 -15.09 -10.09 -8.53
C ASN A 78 -15.15 -9.79 -7.03
N LEU A 79 -14.07 -9.26 -6.43
CA LEU A 79 -14.06 -8.83 -5.02
C LEU A 79 -15.17 -7.80 -4.72
N MET A 80 -15.62 -7.04 -5.73
CA MET A 80 -16.76 -6.12 -5.65
C MET A 80 -18.12 -6.81 -5.51
N LEU A 81 -18.23 -8.09 -5.91
CA LEU A 81 -19.50 -8.82 -5.96
C LEU A 81 -19.81 -9.49 -4.61
N THR A 82 -20.11 -8.68 -3.61
CA THR A 82 -20.42 -9.11 -2.24
C THR A 82 -21.89 -8.88 -1.91
N PHE A 83 -22.64 -9.96 -1.63
CA PHE A 83 -24.08 -9.94 -1.44
C PHE A 83 -24.48 -10.41 -0.03
N PRO A 84 -24.58 -9.50 0.96
CA PRO A 84 -24.95 -9.87 2.32
C PRO A 84 -26.28 -10.63 2.40
N GLU A 85 -27.28 -10.22 1.61
CA GLU A 85 -28.61 -10.83 1.71
C GLU A 85 -28.72 -12.22 1.07
N LEU A 86 -27.72 -12.59 0.25
CA LEU A 86 -27.66 -13.87 -0.46
C LEU A 86 -28.97 -14.22 -1.18
N ASP A 87 -29.65 -13.21 -1.74
CA ASP A 87 -30.92 -13.35 -2.45
C ASP A 87 -30.72 -13.46 -3.97
N ALA A 88 -31.67 -14.08 -4.68
CA ALA A 88 -31.56 -14.28 -6.12
C ALA A 88 -31.42 -12.95 -6.89
N LYS A 89 -32.09 -11.89 -6.41
CA LYS A 89 -32.07 -10.55 -7.01
C LYS A 89 -30.67 -9.97 -7.07
N SER A 90 -29.84 -10.19 -6.05
CA SER A 90 -28.46 -9.70 -6.00
C SER A 90 -27.55 -10.43 -6.99
N PHE A 91 -27.75 -11.74 -7.20
CA PHE A 91 -26.97 -12.54 -8.15
C PHE A 91 -27.40 -12.34 -9.61
N ARG A 92 -28.68 -12.06 -9.85
CA ARG A 92 -29.29 -12.03 -11.18
C ARG A 92 -28.58 -11.15 -12.23
N PRO A 93 -28.03 -9.96 -11.91
CA PRO A 93 -27.28 -9.16 -12.89
C PRO A 93 -25.92 -9.75 -13.30
N TRP A 94 -25.43 -10.73 -12.54
CA TRP A 94 -24.07 -11.26 -12.67
C TRP A 94 -24.04 -12.69 -13.19
N VAL A 95 -25.17 -13.39 -13.20
CA VAL A 95 -25.21 -14.75 -13.76
C VAL A 95 -25.06 -14.73 -15.27
N ASN A 96 -24.32 -15.71 -15.80
CA ASN A 96 -24.17 -15.87 -17.24
C ASN A 96 -25.44 -16.48 -17.84
N GLU A 97 -26.13 -15.72 -18.68
CA GLU A 97 -27.38 -16.14 -19.32
C GLU A 97 -27.17 -17.29 -20.32
N ASP A 98 -26.00 -17.37 -20.98
CA ASP A 98 -25.67 -18.48 -21.88
C ASP A 98 -25.53 -19.79 -21.09
N ASP A 99 -24.97 -19.74 -19.88
CA ASP A 99 -24.84 -20.92 -19.02
C ASP A 99 -26.19 -21.36 -18.45
N ALA A 100 -27.11 -20.42 -18.22
CA ALA A 100 -28.50 -20.74 -17.90
C ALA A 100 -29.20 -21.43 -19.07
N ALA A 101 -29.06 -20.88 -20.28
CA ALA A 101 -29.62 -21.45 -21.51
C ALA A 101 -29.07 -22.86 -21.80
N LYS A 102 -27.74 -23.08 -21.66
CA LYS A 102 -27.12 -24.41 -21.81
C LYS A 102 -27.66 -25.45 -20.83
N LYS A 103 -28.08 -25.02 -19.63
CA LYS A 103 -28.70 -25.89 -18.62
C LYS A 103 -30.22 -25.99 -18.77
N GLY A 104 -30.80 -25.35 -19.79
CA GLY A 104 -32.24 -25.39 -20.07
C GLY A 104 -33.11 -24.71 -19.02
N ILE A 105 -32.58 -23.73 -18.29
CA ILE A 105 -33.31 -22.98 -17.26
C ILE A 105 -33.26 -21.47 -17.52
N SER A 106 -34.22 -20.74 -16.96
CA SER A 106 -34.24 -19.27 -17.07
C SER A 106 -33.09 -18.64 -16.27
N ALA A 107 -32.72 -17.41 -16.62
CA ALA A 107 -31.68 -16.67 -15.88
C ALA A 107 -32.12 -16.37 -14.43
N ASP A 108 -33.41 -16.19 -14.18
CA ASP A 108 -33.96 -16.01 -12.83
C ASP A 108 -33.85 -17.29 -11.99
N GLU A 109 -34.25 -18.44 -12.56
CA GLU A 109 -34.06 -19.75 -11.92
C GLU A 109 -32.57 -20.07 -11.68
N TYR A 110 -31.70 -19.68 -12.60
CA TYR A 110 -30.26 -19.84 -12.44
C TYR A 110 -29.72 -18.98 -11.30
N ALA A 111 -30.19 -17.75 -11.17
CA ALA A 111 -29.84 -16.86 -10.06
C ALA A 111 -30.32 -17.41 -8.70
N GLU A 112 -31.54 -17.95 -8.62
CA GLU A 112 -32.05 -18.62 -7.42
C GLU A 112 -31.20 -19.81 -7.00
N LYS A 113 -30.86 -20.70 -7.95
CA LYS A 113 -29.98 -21.85 -7.71
C LYS A 113 -28.57 -21.41 -7.28
N THR A 114 -28.06 -20.33 -7.88
CA THR A 114 -26.75 -19.77 -7.56
C THR A 114 -26.73 -19.18 -6.14
N ALA A 115 -27.75 -18.40 -5.78
CA ALA A 115 -27.92 -17.86 -4.43
C ALA A 115 -28.02 -18.97 -3.37
N ALA A 116 -28.81 -20.02 -3.63
CA ALA A 116 -28.91 -21.19 -2.75
C ALA A 116 -27.57 -21.93 -2.61
N MET A 117 -26.83 -22.10 -3.71
CA MET A 117 -25.49 -22.71 -3.71
C MET A 117 -24.51 -21.89 -2.88
N TRP A 118 -24.47 -20.57 -3.06
CA TRP A 118 -23.59 -19.68 -2.29
C TRP A 118 -23.96 -19.67 -0.82
N LYS A 119 -25.24 -19.59 -0.48
CA LYS A 119 -25.72 -19.64 0.92
C LYS A 119 -25.31 -20.93 1.62
N LYS A 120 -25.44 -22.08 0.94
CA LYS A 120 -24.99 -23.37 1.46
C LYS A 120 -23.46 -23.41 1.61
N GLY A 121 -22.73 -23.02 0.56
CA GLY A 121 -21.26 -23.03 0.55
C GLY A 121 -20.69 -22.16 1.65
N LEU A 122 -21.16 -20.92 1.79
CA LEU A 122 -20.76 -20.03 2.88
C LEU A 122 -21.10 -20.63 4.25
N GLY A 123 -22.30 -21.20 4.42
CA GLY A 123 -22.70 -21.89 5.66
C GLY A 123 -21.80 -23.06 6.05
N ASP A 124 -21.45 -23.94 5.10
CA ASP A 124 -20.58 -25.11 5.33
C ASP A 124 -19.15 -24.70 5.76
N TRP A 125 -18.73 -23.50 5.37
CA TRP A 125 -17.45 -22.90 5.71
C TRP A 125 -17.54 -21.88 6.86
N GLY A 126 -18.72 -21.76 7.47
CA GLY A 126 -18.94 -20.92 8.64
C GLY A 126 -18.92 -19.43 8.37
N GLN A 127 -19.16 -18.97 7.14
CA GLN A 127 -19.14 -17.57 6.67
C GLN A 127 -20.55 -16.96 6.69
N PRO A 128 -21.05 -16.39 7.81
CA PRO A 128 -22.41 -15.87 7.84
C PRO A 128 -22.57 -14.58 6.99
N PRO A 129 -23.81 -14.26 6.55
CA PRO A 129 -24.15 -12.98 5.90
C PRO A 129 -23.55 -11.73 6.54
N VAL A 130 -23.56 -11.66 7.88
CA VAL A 130 -23.00 -10.53 8.64
C VAL A 130 -21.51 -10.32 8.40
N ARG A 131 -20.75 -11.40 8.10
CA ARG A 131 -19.32 -11.32 7.75
C ARG A 131 -19.12 -10.60 6.40
N ILE A 132 -20.01 -10.85 5.44
CA ILE A 132 -20.00 -10.20 4.12
C ILE A 132 -20.34 -8.70 4.27
N ALA A 133 -21.30 -8.36 5.13
CA ALA A 133 -21.63 -6.97 5.44
C ALA A 133 -20.43 -6.25 6.07
N ALA A 134 -19.79 -6.87 7.07
CA ALA A 134 -18.60 -6.34 7.72
C ALA A 134 -17.43 -6.12 6.73
N LEU A 135 -17.21 -7.03 5.78
CA LEU A 135 -16.21 -6.86 4.72
C LEU A 135 -16.45 -5.57 3.92
N ARG A 136 -17.69 -5.30 3.50
CA ARG A 136 -18.05 -4.08 2.74
C ARG A 136 -17.89 -2.81 3.57
N GLU A 137 -18.09 -2.90 4.87
CA GLU A 137 -18.00 -1.76 5.78
C GLU A 137 -16.54 -1.42 6.13
N LYS A 138 -15.68 -2.43 6.33
CA LYS A 138 -14.28 -2.23 6.76
C LYS A 138 -13.39 -1.61 5.69
N VAL A 139 -13.57 -2.00 4.42
CA VAL A 139 -12.68 -1.58 3.34
C VAL A 139 -13.45 -0.90 2.21
N ASP A 140 -12.81 0.07 1.56
CA ASP A 140 -13.32 0.70 0.35
C ASP A 140 -12.68 0.04 -0.89
N ILE A 141 -13.42 -0.81 -1.59
CA ILE A 141 -12.95 -1.53 -2.78
C ILE A 141 -13.32 -0.74 -4.03
N ASN A 142 -12.33 -0.51 -4.90
CA ASN A 142 -12.47 0.32 -6.10
C ASN A 142 -11.78 -0.32 -7.30
N ILE A 143 -12.35 -0.15 -8.50
CA ILE A 143 -11.77 -0.62 -9.76
C ILE A 143 -11.31 0.59 -10.58
N PHE A 144 -10.01 0.69 -10.75
CA PHE A 144 -9.33 1.66 -11.58
C PHE A 144 -9.06 1.08 -12.97
N THR A 145 -9.28 1.88 -14.01
CA THR A 145 -9.06 1.49 -15.40
C THR A 145 -8.20 2.54 -16.10
N PRO A 146 -6.87 2.44 -16.06
CA PRO A 146 -6.00 3.38 -16.78
C PRO A 146 -6.31 3.36 -18.29
N GLY A 147 -6.34 4.54 -18.92
CA GLY A 147 -6.68 4.65 -20.34
C GLY A 147 -8.11 4.28 -20.72
N SER A 148 -9.02 4.12 -19.75
CA SER A 148 -10.43 3.84 -20.00
C SER A 148 -11.34 4.53 -18.99
N THR A 149 -12.55 4.86 -19.43
CA THR A 149 -13.62 5.38 -18.56
C THR A 149 -14.60 4.30 -18.11
N SER A 150 -14.23 3.01 -18.25
CA SER A 150 -15.07 1.89 -17.81
C SER A 150 -15.14 1.79 -16.29
N GLY A 151 -14.02 1.98 -15.58
CA GLY A 151 -13.97 2.15 -14.13
C GLY A 151 -13.60 3.59 -13.75
N ILE A 152 -12.85 3.75 -12.66
CA ILE A 152 -12.27 5.03 -12.26
C ILE A 152 -11.02 5.28 -13.14
N PRO A 153 -10.98 6.34 -13.97
CA PRO A 153 -9.81 6.64 -14.78
C PRO A 153 -8.62 7.03 -13.89
N VAL A 154 -7.41 6.78 -14.37
CA VAL A 154 -6.16 7.08 -13.66
C VAL A 154 -5.36 8.07 -14.49
N SER A 155 -5.08 9.23 -13.89
CA SER A 155 -4.20 10.23 -14.45
C SER A 155 -2.75 9.90 -14.14
N ILE A 156 -1.91 9.85 -15.17
CA ILE A 156 -0.46 9.65 -15.03
C ILE A 156 0.30 10.97 -14.74
N LEU A 157 -0.39 12.11 -14.70
CA LEU A 157 0.23 13.44 -14.55
C LEU A 157 0.96 13.63 -13.23
N SER A 158 0.47 13.02 -12.14
CA SER A 158 1.09 13.11 -10.81
C SER A 158 2.53 12.59 -10.77
N SER A 159 2.92 11.77 -11.75
CA SER A 159 4.30 11.29 -11.86
C SER A 159 5.31 12.36 -12.30
N LEU A 160 4.82 13.49 -12.85
CA LEU A 160 5.63 14.58 -13.39
C LEU A 160 5.77 15.78 -12.44
N ASP A 161 4.99 15.78 -11.35
CA ASP A 161 5.03 16.80 -10.31
C ASP A 161 6.36 16.76 -9.53
N VAL A 162 6.67 17.87 -8.86
CA VAL A 162 7.87 17.99 -8.02
C VAL A 162 7.77 16.97 -6.88
N PRO A 163 8.80 16.12 -6.67
CA PRO A 163 8.82 15.19 -5.56
C PRO A 163 8.73 15.91 -4.20
N PRO A 164 8.23 15.24 -3.15
CA PRO A 164 8.22 15.80 -1.79
C PRO A 164 9.61 16.24 -1.32
N PRO A 165 9.72 17.23 -0.40
CA PRO A 165 11.00 17.72 0.10
C PRO A 165 11.92 16.61 0.60
N GLU A 166 11.38 15.59 1.27
CA GLU A 166 12.16 14.47 1.79
C GLU A 166 12.85 13.65 0.68
N VAL A 167 12.26 13.58 -0.51
CA VAL A 167 12.86 12.93 -1.68
C VAL A 167 13.84 13.87 -2.38
N MET A 168 13.54 15.17 -2.41
CA MET A 168 14.40 16.19 -3.03
C MET A 168 15.73 16.39 -2.28
N GLU A 169 15.71 16.24 -0.96
CA GLU A 169 16.88 16.42 -0.09
C GLU A 169 17.82 15.20 -0.08
N ASP A 170 17.30 14.01 -0.39
CA ASP A 170 18.09 12.78 -0.51
C ASP A 170 18.53 12.55 -1.96
N GLY A 171 19.82 12.75 -2.22
CA GLY A 171 20.38 12.65 -3.58
C GLY A 171 20.23 11.28 -4.24
N GLU A 172 20.18 10.19 -3.49
CA GLU A 172 20.00 8.84 -4.03
C GLU A 172 18.53 8.62 -4.40
N LEU A 173 17.61 8.97 -3.50
CA LEU A 173 16.17 8.90 -3.75
C LEU A 173 15.74 9.79 -4.91
N TYR A 174 16.30 11.00 -4.97
CA TYR A 174 16.06 11.96 -6.04
C TYR A 174 16.52 11.42 -7.41
N GLY A 175 17.75 10.90 -7.47
CA GLY A 175 18.30 10.30 -8.70
C GLY A 175 17.46 9.13 -9.20
N ASP A 176 17.10 8.20 -8.30
CA ASP A 176 16.24 7.06 -8.62
C ASP A 176 14.85 7.50 -9.11
N ARG A 177 14.26 8.54 -8.51
CA ARG A 177 12.96 9.08 -8.93
C ARG A 177 13.03 9.67 -10.34
N ILE A 178 14.10 10.38 -10.68
CA ILE A 178 14.31 10.88 -12.05
C ILE A 178 14.45 9.71 -13.01
N SER A 179 15.39 8.79 -12.76
CA SER A 179 15.68 7.67 -13.66
C SER A 179 14.43 6.83 -13.92
N SER A 180 13.67 6.50 -12.88
CA SER A 180 12.43 5.71 -13.02
C SER A 180 11.33 6.41 -13.81
N THR A 181 11.17 7.72 -13.62
CA THR A 181 10.19 8.54 -14.37
C THR A 181 10.58 8.59 -15.84
N VAL A 182 11.85 8.84 -16.13
CA VAL A 182 12.40 8.92 -17.48
C VAL A 182 12.29 7.59 -18.22
N GLU A 183 12.72 6.48 -17.61
CA GLU A 183 12.63 5.14 -18.22
C GLU A 183 11.17 4.77 -18.55
N SER A 184 10.24 5.10 -17.64
CA SER A 184 8.81 4.87 -17.86
C SER A 184 8.28 5.67 -19.06
N LEU A 185 8.66 6.95 -19.18
CA LEU A 185 8.24 7.82 -20.29
C LEU A 185 8.85 7.41 -21.63
N LEU A 186 10.11 7.00 -21.67
CA LEU A 186 10.76 6.54 -22.90
C LEU A 186 10.17 5.23 -23.41
N SER A 187 9.88 4.30 -22.50
CA SER A 187 9.17 3.07 -22.82
C SER A 187 7.81 3.34 -23.47
N LEU A 188 7.08 4.35 -22.98
CA LEU A 188 5.77 4.75 -23.51
C LEU A 188 5.81 5.19 -24.96
N VAL A 189 6.83 5.96 -25.35
CA VAL A 189 7.03 6.41 -26.73
C VAL A 189 7.78 5.41 -27.60
N GLY A 190 8.00 4.19 -27.10
CA GLY A 190 8.67 3.10 -27.83
C GLY A 190 10.16 3.36 -28.06
N VAL A 191 10.81 4.09 -27.15
CA VAL A 191 12.27 4.24 -27.12
C VAL A 191 12.81 3.18 -26.17
N ASP A 192 13.53 2.21 -26.74
CA ASP A 192 14.24 1.20 -25.95
C ASP A 192 15.59 1.79 -25.55
N THR A 193 15.82 1.98 -24.26
CA THR A 193 17.09 2.46 -23.72
C THR A 193 17.78 1.32 -23.00
N ASP A 194 19.09 1.18 -23.19
CA ASP A 194 19.96 0.32 -22.37
C ASP A 194 20.14 0.90 -20.95
N GLY A 195 19.02 1.13 -20.24
CA GLY A 195 18.93 1.82 -18.96
C GLY A 195 19.15 3.33 -19.02
N ALA A 196 19.37 3.95 -17.86
CA ALA A 196 19.60 5.39 -17.66
C ALA A 196 20.82 6.01 -18.41
N GLN A 197 21.52 5.24 -19.26
CA GLN A 197 22.70 5.70 -20.02
C GLN A 197 22.38 6.11 -21.47
N GLY A 198 21.17 5.85 -21.97
CA GLY A 198 20.76 6.30 -23.31
C GLY A 198 20.76 7.83 -23.43
N GLU A 199 21.12 8.37 -24.59
CA GLU A 199 21.19 9.82 -24.82
C GLU A 199 19.83 10.51 -24.54
N GLU A 200 18.72 9.86 -24.93
CA GLU A 200 17.36 10.29 -24.60
C GLU A 200 17.11 10.33 -23.09
N ALA A 201 17.57 9.31 -22.35
CA ALA A 201 17.38 9.21 -20.91
C ALA A 201 18.17 10.28 -20.17
N VAL A 202 19.41 10.55 -20.61
CA VAL A 202 20.25 11.60 -20.04
C VAL A 202 19.66 12.99 -20.30
N LEU A 203 19.15 13.25 -21.51
CA LEU A 203 18.48 14.51 -21.83
C LEU A 203 17.26 14.75 -20.95
N LEU A 204 16.34 13.77 -20.89
CA LEU A 204 15.13 13.90 -20.08
C LEU A 204 15.47 14.02 -18.60
N GLY A 205 16.45 13.26 -18.12
CA GLY A 205 16.93 13.33 -16.74
C GLY A 205 17.44 14.72 -16.38
N ALA A 206 18.19 15.37 -17.28
CA ALA A 206 18.65 16.75 -17.09
C ALA A 206 17.48 17.76 -17.04
N ILE A 207 16.46 17.58 -17.90
CA ILE A 207 15.26 18.42 -17.91
C ILE A 207 14.49 18.29 -16.58
N PHE A 208 14.20 17.07 -16.13
CA PHE A 208 13.54 16.84 -14.85
C PHE A 208 14.36 17.41 -13.69
N GLN A 209 15.69 17.23 -13.73
CA GLN A 209 16.57 17.74 -12.70
C GLN A 209 16.51 19.28 -12.59
N GLU A 210 16.54 19.99 -13.72
CA GLU A 210 16.47 21.46 -13.74
C GLU A 210 15.12 21.97 -13.25
N GLU A 211 14.03 21.37 -13.74
CA GLU A 211 12.67 21.83 -13.42
C GLU A 211 12.30 21.53 -11.96
N TRP A 212 12.56 20.31 -11.49
CA TRP A 212 12.26 19.95 -10.10
C TRP A 212 13.15 20.70 -9.10
N LYS A 213 14.44 20.91 -9.38
CA LYS A 213 15.27 21.79 -8.52
C LYS A 213 14.77 23.23 -8.50
N GLY A 214 14.15 23.68 -9.59
CA GLY A 214 13.48 24.97 -9.68
C GLY A 214 12.12 25.02 -8.99
N GLY A 215 11.66 23.93 -8.36
CA GLY A 215 10.33 23.84 -7.75
C GLY A 215 9.18 23.82 -8.76
N ARG A 216 9.47 23.48 -10.03
CA ARG A 216 8.49 23.49 -11.12
C ARG A 216 8.17 22.06 -11.56
N GLY A 217 6.90 21.68 -11.47
CA GLY A 217 6.40 20.43 -12.03
C GLY A 217 6.33 20.50 -13.55
N LEU A 218 6.37 19.34 -14.19
CA LEU A 218 6.24 19.21 -15.64
C LEU A 218 4.86 18.69 -16.02
N ASP A 219 4.36 19.14 -17.16
CA ASP A 219 3.28 18.46 -17.89
C ASP A 219 3.85 18.00 -19.24
N LEU A 220 3.08 17.21 -19.99
CA LEU A 220 3.57 16.65 -21.25
C LEU A 220 3.86 17.74 -22.31
N GLU A 221 3.13 18.85 -22.29
CA GLU A 221 3.33 19.96 -23.22
C GLU A 221 4.62 20.72 -22.92
N LYS A 222 4.86 21.04 -21.65
CA LYS A 222 6.11 21.62 -21.14
C LYS A 222 7.29 20.69 -21.40
N LEU A 223 7.13 19.39 -21.18
CA LEU A 223 8.17 18.40 -21.46
C LEU A 223 8.55 18.41 -22.95
N ILE A 224 7.56 18.40 -23.86
CA ILE A 224 7.81 18.48 -25.31
C ILE A 224 8.56 19.78 -25.66
N ARG A 225 8.14 20.92 -25.09
CA ARG A 225 8.83 22.21 -25.28
C ARG A 225 10.28 22.17 -24.77
N GLN A 226 10.50 21.62 -23.58
CA GLN A 226 11.83 21.49 -22.99
C GLN A 226 12.72 20.52 -23.76
N ILE A 227 12.18 19.45 -24.35
CA ILE A 227 12.95 18.57 -25.24
C ILE A 227 13.43 19.35 -26.47
N GLN A 228 12.57 20.17 -27.08
CA GLN A 228 12.92 20.96 -28.26
C GLN A 228 13.94 22.05 -27.93
N ARG A 229 13.74 22.76 -26.81
CA ARG A 229 14.56 23.89 -26.37
C ARG A 229 14.81 23.80 -24.85
N PRO A 230 15.81 23.01 -24.42
CA PRO A 230 16.14 22.90 -23.00
C PRO A 230 16.66 24.24 -22.43
N GLY A 231 16.42 24.48 -21.14
CA GLY A 231 16.94 25.64 -20.39
C GLY A 231 18.46 25.66 -20.23
N PHE A 232 19.15 24.57 -20.57
CA PHE A 232 20.60 24.42 -20.47
C PHE A 232 21.27 24.26 -21.84
N GLY A 233 22.50 24.76 -21.96
CA GLY A 233 23.34 24.61 -23.15
C GLY A 233 24.34 23.44 -23.11
N LYS A 234 24.41 22.69 -21.99
CA LYS A 234 25.38 21.60 -21.79
C LYS A 234 24.76 20.45 -21.01
N ILE A 235 25.20 19.23 -21.32
CA ILE A 235 24.94 18.03 -20.52
C ILE A 235 26.27 17.56 -19.93
N GLY A 236 26.37 17.60 -18.59
CA GLY A 236 27.64 17.45 -17.91
C GLY A 236 28.65 18.49 -18.39
N VAL A 237 29.71 18.04 -19.06
CA VAL A 237 30.76 18.90 -19.63
C VAL A 237 30.63 19.10 -21.15
N ILE A 238 29.74 18.37 -21.81
CA ILE A 238 29.61 18.33 -23.26
C ILE A 238 28.54 19.35 -23.70
N ASP A 239 28.81 20.06 -24.79
CA ASP A 239 27.84 20.95 -25.43
C ASP A 239 26.60 20.19 -25.90
N LEU A 240 25.40 20.75 -25.66
CA LEU A 240 24.14 20.07 -25.96
C LEU A 240 23.98 19.73 -27.44
N GLU A 241 24.40 20.61 -28.36
CA GLU A 241 24.33 20.31 -29.80
C GLU A 241 25.29 19.20 -30.22
N THR A 242 26.39 19.03 -29.48
CA THR A 242 27.33 17.94 -29.72
C THR A 242 26.83 16.62 -29.13
N PHE A 243 26.24 16.66 -27.93
CA PHE A 243 25.75 15.46 -27.24
C PHE A 243 24.45 14.93 -27.85
N TYR A 244 23.46 15.79 -28.05
CA TYR A 244 22.16 15.40 -28.60
C TYR A 244 21.60 16.52 -29.51
N PRO A 245 21.94 16.50 -30.81
CA PRO A 245 21.66 17.59 -31.75
C PRO A 245 20.18 17.96 -31.85
N GLU A 246 19.89 19.19 -32.28
CA GLU A 246 18.52 19.69 -32.46
C GLU A 246 17.63 18.74 -33.28
N LYS A 247 18.17 18.14 -34.35
CA LYS A 247 17.43 17.18 -35.18
C LYS A 247 16.97 15.94 -34.39
N SER A 248 17.82 15.42 -33.51
CA SER A 248 17.49 14.27 -32.64
C SER A 248 16.47 14.67 -31.57
N ARG A 249 16.63 15.88 -30.98
CA ARG A 249 15.64 16.46 -30.05
C ARG A 249 14.26 16.61 -30.69
N GLN A 250 14.20 17.13 -31.92
CA GLN A 250 12.95 17.24 -32.67
C GLN A 250 12.32 15.87 -32.94
N ALA A 251 13.13 14.86 -33.27
CA ALA A 251 12.62 13.49 -33.46
C ALA A 251 12.03 12.91 -32.17
N LEU A 252 12.68 13.11 -31.02
CA LEU A 252 12.15 12.69 -29.71
C LEU A 252 10.86 13.43 -29.34
N ALA A 253 10.84 14.76 -29.50
CA ALA A 253 9.66 15.59 -29.27
C ALA A 253 8.47 15.15 -30.13
N MET A 254 8.72 14.79 -31.41
CA MET A 254 7.69 14.28 -32.30
C MET A 254 7.11 12.93 -31.84
N LYS A 255 7.90 12.06 -31.20
CA LYS A 255 7.39 10.81 -30.62
C LYS A 255 6.41 11.09 -29.47
N PHE A 256 6.77 11.98 -28.54
CA PHE A 256 5.88 12.41 -27.45
C PHE A 256 4.63 13.14 -27.97
N ASN A 257 4.79 14.01 -28.98
CA ASN A 257 3.65 14.68 -29.59
C ASN A 257 2.71 13.69 -30.30
N SER A 258 3.26 12.69 -30.98
CA SER A 258 2.45 11.65 -31.64
C SER A 258 1.63 10.83 -30.64
N LEU A 259 2.19 10.59 -29.44
CA LEU A 259 1.49 9.97 -28.33
C LEU A 259 0.35 10.87 -27.82
N LEU A 260 0.62 12.16 -27.57
CA LEU A 260 -0.39 13.12 -27.12
C LEU A 260 -1.54 13.27 -28.14
N ALA A 261 -1.21 13.25 -29.42
CA ALA A 261 -2.18 13.31 -30.52
C ALA A 261 -2.89 11.97 -30.79
N SER A 262 -2.49 10.88 -30.13
CA SER A 262 -3.09 9.57 -30.37
C SER A 262 -4.51 9.48 -29.79
N PRO A 263 -5.48 8.96 -30.55
CA PRO A 263 -6.83 8.75 -30.04
C PRO A 263 -6.82 7.84 -28.81
N GLY A 264 -7.32 8.33 -27.69
CA GLY A 264 -7.42 7.59 -26.44
C GLY A 264 -6.38 7.97 -25.37
N PHE A 265 -5.28 8.65 -25.74
CA PHE A 265 -4.28 9.07 -24.75
C PHE A 265 -4.78 10.17 -23.79
N SER A 266 -5.74 11.00 -24.22
CA SER A 266 -6.38 11.99 -23.34
C SER A 266 -6.96 11.35 -22.07
N THR A 267 -7.50 10.13 -22.18
CA THR A 267 -8.04 9.37 -21.03
C THR A 267 -6.98 8.99 -20.00
N TRP A 268 -5.69 8.98 -20.37
CA TRP A 268 -4.58 8.74 -19.44
C TRP A 268 -4.18 9.99 -18.66
N LEU A 269 -4.62 11.17 -19.10
CA LEU A 269 -4.36 12.44 -18.43
C LEU A 269 -5.50 12.85 -17.49
N GLU A 270 -6.67 12.23 -17.65
CA GLU A 270 -7.88 12.48 -16.87
C GLU A 270 -8.08 11.45 -15.76
N GLY A 271 -8.79 11.84 -14.70
CA GLY A 271 -9.17 10.96 -13.58
C GLY A 271 -8.34 11.14 -12.33
N ALA A 272 -8.38 10.13 -11.46
CA ALA A 272 -7.70 10.15 -10.17
C ALA A 272 -6.18 10.22 -10.38
N PRO A 273 -5.45 11.10 -9.67
CA PRO A 273 -3.99 11.09 -9.73
C PRO A 273 -3.46 9.72 -9.27
N LEU A 274 -2.41 9.23 -9.94
CA LEU A 274 -1.69 8.02 -9.53
C LEU A 274 -0.84 8.33 -8.28
N ASP A 275 -1.51 8.39 -7.13
CA ASP A 275 -0.91 8.57 -5.81
C ASP A 275 -1.20 7.34 -4.93
N ILE A 276 -0.14 6.67 -4.49
CA ILE A 276 -0.26 5.40 -3.77
C ILE A 276 -0.89 5.59 -2.38
N GLY A 277 -0.66 6.73 -1.72
CA GLY A 277 -1.21 7.01 -0.40
C GLY A 277 -2.74 7.04 -0.44
N THR A 278 -3.30 7.85 -1.33
CA THR A 278 -4.75 7.99 -1.55
C THR A 278 -5.40 6.76 -2.18
N MET A 279 -4.63 5.93 -2.88
CA MET A 279 -5.08 4.63 -3.40
C MET A 279 -5.05 3.52 -2.34
N LEU A 280 -4.24 3.64 -1.28
CA LEU A 280 -4.25 2.71 -0.15
C LEU A 280 -5.22 3.14 0.94
N HIS A 281 -5.50 4.43 1.10
CA HIS A 281 -6.42 4.93 2.12
C HIS A 281 -7.28 6.08 1.61
N ARG A 282 -8.52 6.12 2.06
CA ARG A 282 -9.39 7.29 1.90
C ARG A 282 -8.96 8.39 2.89
N GLY A 283 -9.32 9.64 2.63
CA GLY A 283 -8.95 10.78 3.47
C GLY A 283 -9.44 10.71 4.93
N ASP A 284 -10.38 9.83 5.26
CA ASP A 284 -10.81 9.56 6.64
C ASP A 284 -10.02 8.42 7.32
N GLY A 285 -8.99 7.88 6.65
CA GLY A 285 -8.17 6.78 7.14
C GLY A 285 -8.71 5.39 6.83
N LYS A 286 -9.88 5.26 6.17
CA LYS A 286 -10.45 3.96 5.80
C LYS A 286 -9.54 3.26 4.77
N PRO A 287 -9.15 1.99 4.98
CA PRO A 287 -8.30 1.27 4.04
C PRO A 287 -9.02 1.04 2.71
N ARG A 288 -8.25 0.98 1.64
CA ARG A 288 -8.72 0.72 0.28
C ARG A 288 -8.11 -0.54 -0.31
N ILE A 289 -8.91 -1.26 -1.09
CA ILE A 289 -8.40 -2.21 -2.08
C ILE A 289 -8.61 -1.60 -3.46
N SER A 290 -7.51 -1.18 -4.05
CA SER A 290 -7.49 -0.51 -5.36
C SER A 290 -7.09 -1.51 -6.44
N ILE A 291 -8.09 -1.95 -7.21
CA ILE A 291 -7.96 -2.94 -8.28
C ILE A 291 -7.72 -2.22 -9.60
N PHE A 292 -6.51 -2.34 -10.14
CA PHE A 292 -6.15 -1.88 -11.48
C PHE A 292 -6.46 -2.95 -12.50
N SER A 293 -7.64 -2.84 -13.12
CA SER A 293 -8.00 -3.69 -14.25
C SER A 293 -7.28 -3.19 -15.50
N ILE A 294 -6.41 -4.03 -16.07
CA ILE A 294 -5.58 -3.71 -17.25
C ILE A 294 -5.83 -4.68 -18.41
N ALA A 295 -6.90 -5.47 -18.32
CA ALA A 295 -7.28 -6.45 -19.33
C ALA A 295 -7.59 -5.83 -20.69
N HIS A 296 -8.05 -4.57 -20.72
CA HIS A 296 -8.35 -3.83 -21.96
C HIS A 296 -7.13 -3.22 -22.65
N LEU A 297 -6.00 -3.12 -21.96
CA LEU A 297 -4.78 -2.53 -22.48
C LEU A 297 -4.02 -3.51 -23.38
N SER A 298 -3.37 -2.96 -24.42
CA SER A 298 -2.37 -3.69 -25.21
C SER A 298 -1.16 -4.05 -24.36
N ASP A 299 -0.34 -5.01 -24.80
CA ASP A 299 0.82 -5.46 -24.04
C ASP A 299 1.82 -4.33 -23.73
N LYS A 300 2.00 -3.39 -24.67
CA LYS A 300 2.86 -2.21 -24.47
C LYS A 300 2.30 -1.26 -23.41
N GLU A 301 1.02 -0.91 -23.51
CA GLU A 301 0.35 -0.03 -22.54
C GLU A 301 0.31 -0.67 -21.15
N ARG A 302 0.11 -2.00 -21.11
CA ARG A 302 0.11 -2.78 -19.87
C ARG A 302 1.48 -2.76 -19.20
N MET A 303 2.55 -3.02 -19.97
CA MET A 303 3.93 -2.96 -19.47
C MET A 303 4.27 -1.55 -18.96
N PHE A 304 3.90 -0.52 -19.73
CA PHE A 304 4.08 0.87 -19.32
C PHE A 304 3.38 1.17 -17.98
N PHE A 305 2.08 0.91 -17.90
CA PHE A 305 1.30 1.24 -16.71
C PHE A 305 1.79 0.49 -15.47
N VAL A 306 2.07 -0.82 -15.61
CA VAL A 306 2.60 -1.63 -14.50
C VAL A 306 3.95 -1.07 -14.05
N SER A 307 4.86 -0.74 -14.96
CA SER A 307 6.17 -0.17 -14.60
C SER A 307 6.02 1.16 -13.85
N LEU A 308 5.15 2.04 -14.34
CA LEU A 308 4.84 3.31 -13.68
C LEU A 308 4.26 3.09 -12.27
N LEU A 309 3.27 2.21 -12.13
CA LEU A 309 2.64 1.88 -10.85
C LEU A 309 3.66 1.31 -9.84
N LEU A 310 4.53 0.38 -10.28
CA LEU A 310 5.56 -0.21 -9.41
C LEU A 310 6.59 0.84 -8.97
N ASN A 311 6.93 1.81 -9.82
CA ASN A 311 7.81 2.91 -9.47
C ASN A 311 7.16 3.88 -8.48
N GLN A 312 5.87 4.19 -8.64
CA GLN A 312 5.13 4.96 -7.64
C GLN A 312 5.05 4.22 -6.30
N MET A 313 4.83 2.90 -6.35
CA MET A 313 4.83 2.04 -5.16
C MET A 313 6.17 2.07 -4.43
N LEU A 314 7.29 2.01 -5.16
CA LEU A 314 8.63 2.14 -4.60
C LEU A 314 8.88 3.51 -3.97
N GLY A 315 8.48 4.59 -4.65
CA GLY A 315 8.59 5.95 -4.13
C GLY A 315 7.85 6.08 -2.80
N TRP A 316 6.59 5.65 -2.77
CA TRP A 316 5.79 5.61 -1.54
C TRP A 316 6.44 4.75 -0.45
N MET A 317 6.91 3.54 -0.77
CA MET A 317 7.54 2.63 0.18
C MET A 317 8.74 3.27 0.89
N ARG A 318 9.57 4.00 0.15
CA ARG A 318 10.79 4.64 0.67
C ARG A 318 10.52 5.83 1.59
N THR A 319 9.35 6.44 1.54
CA THR A 319 8.94 7.50 2.49
C THR A 319 8.35 6.93 3.78
N GLN A 320 8.13 5.61 3.86
CA GLN A 320 7.60 4.97 5.05
C GLN A 320 8.68 4.72 6.11
N ARG A 321 8.27 4.68 7.37
CA ARG A 321 9.13 4.23 8.47
C ARG A 321 9.23 2.71 8.47
N GLY A 322 10.35 2.20 8.98
CA GLY A 322 10.54 0.76 9.14
C GLY A 322 9.52 0.17 10.13
N THR A 323 9.04 -1.04 9.86
CA THR A 323 8.04 -1.73 10.69
C THR A 323 8.17 -3.25 10.57
N THR A 324 7.70 -3.98 11.59
CA THR A 324 7.65 -5.45 11.55
C THR A 324 6.26 -6.01 11.27
N SER A 325 5.23 -5.16 11.22
CA SER A 325 3.85 -5.51 10.86
C SER A 325 3.57 -5.31 9.38
N LEU A 326 2.56 -6.01 8.86
CA LEU A 326 2.10 -5.83 7.49
C LEU A 326 1.30 -4.52 7.37
N ARG A 327 1.85 -3.57 6.63
CA ARG A 327 1.26 -2.24 6.37
C ARG A 327 0.31 -2.25 5.18
N ALA A 328 0.72 -2.87 4.07
CA ALA A 328 -0.02 -2.89 2.82
C ALA A 328 0.38 -4.08 1.96
N LEU A 329 -0.49 -4.46 1.02
CA LEU A 329 -0.21 -5.50 0.04
C LEU A 329 -0.09 -4.92 -1.37
N LEU A 330 0.96 -5.31 -2.09
CA LEU A 330 1.01 -5.27 -3.55
C LEU A 330 0.69 -6.66 -4.06
N TYR A 331 -0.49 -6.82 -4.64
CA TYR A 331 -0.93 -8.07 -5.27
C TYR A 331 -0.85 -7.93 -6.78
N MET A 332 -0.35 -8.96 -7.46
CA MET A 332 -0.34 -9.03 -8.91
C MET A 332 -0.80 -10.39 -9.41
N ASP A 333 -1.94 -10.41 -10.10
CA ASP A 333 -2.38 -11.60 -10.81
C ASP A 333 -1.60 -11.74 -12.13
N GLU A 334 -1.32 -12.99 -12.50
CA GLU A 334 -0.57 -13.37 -13.69
C GLU A 334 0.69 -12.50 -13.94
N ILE A 335 1.68 -12.62 -13.06
CA ILE A 335 2.96 -11.89 -13.13
C ILE A 335 3.84 -12.24 -14.37
N TYR A 336 3.42 -13.22 -15.18
CA TYR A 336 4.11 -13.63 -16.39
C TYR A 336 4.40 -12.44 -17.34
N GLY A 337 5.63 -12.40 -17.87
CA GLY A 337 6.10 -11.34 -18.76
C GLY A 337 6.66 -10.09 -18.06
N PHE A 338 6.27 -9.83 -16.80
CA PHE A 338 6.74 -8.67 -16.01
C PHE A 338 7.97 -8.96 -15.15
N LEU A 339 8.19 -10.24 -14.83
CA LEU A 339 9.34 -10.71 -14.03
C LEU A 339 10.04 -11.94 -14.67
N PRO A 340 10.44 -11.87 -15.95
CA PRO A 340 11.03 -13.01 -16.65
C PRO A 340 12.46 -13.30 -16.16
N PRO A 341 12.95 -14.55 -16.26
CA PRO A 341 14.28 -14.93 -15.78
C PRO A 341 15.44 -14.32 -16.59
N THR A 342 15.28 -14.19 -17.91
CA THR A 342 16.36 -13.78 -18.82
C THR A 342 16.24 -12.34 -19.33
N ALA A 343 15.02 -11.91 -19.67
CA ALA A 343 14.77 -10.55 -20.12
C ALA A 343 14.76 -9.54 -18.96
N ASN A 344 14.96 -8.26 -19.28
CA ASN A 344 14.93 -7.14 -18.33
C ASN A 344 13.90 -6.09 -18.75
N PRO A 345 12.58 -6.41 -18.69
CA PRO A 345 11.55 -5.41 -18.94
C PRO A 345 11.60 -4.29 -17.86
N PRO A 346 11.06 -3.09 -18.15
CA PRO A 346 11.08 -1.97 -17.20
C PRO A 346 10.42 -2.28 -15.84
N SER A 347 9.47 -3.21 -15.79
CA SER A 347 8.81 -3.66 -14.55
C SER A 347 9.70 -4.52 -13.64
N LYS A 348 10.76 -5.15 -14.18
CA LYS A 348 11.55 -6.16 -13.46
C LYS A 348 12.38 -5.55 -12.34
N ARG A 349 13.14 -4.49 -12.64
CA ARG A 349 14.00 -3.81 -11.65
C ARG A 349 13.20 -3.31 -10.43
N PRO A 350 12.07 -2.58 -10.59
CA PRO A 350 11.33 -2.12 -9.43
C PRO A 350 10.70 -3.27 -8.62
N MET A 351 10.17 -4.29 -9.29
CA MET A 351 9.65 -5.49 -8.62
C MET A 351 10.73 -6.22 -7.81
N MET A 352 11.91 -6.44 -8.40
CA MET A 352 13.05 -7.06 -7.71
C MET A 352 13.54 -6.24 -6.51
N THR A 353 13.44 -4.91 -6.59
CA THR A 353 13.81 -4.02 -5.49
C THR A 353 12.83 -4.17 -4.34
N MET A 354 11.52 -4.16 -4.62
CA MET A 354 10.49 -4.41 -3.62
C MET A 354 10.68 -5.78 -2.95
N LEU A 355 10.82 -6.86 -3.72
CA LEU A 355 11.03 -8.20 -3.15
C LEU A 355 12.26 -8.33 -2.24
N LYS A 356 13.26 -7.45 -2.37
CA LYS A 356 14.46 -7.45 -1.52
C LYS A 356 14.35 -6.52 -0.31
N GLN A 357 13.66 -5.40 -0.45
CA GLN A 357 13.74 -4.29 0.51
C GLN A 357 12.39 -3.99 1.20
N ALA A 358 11.26 -4.31 0.57
CA ALA A 358 9.92 -3.95 1.05
C ALA A 358 9.57 -4.56 2.42
N ARG A 359 10.19 -5.69 2.77
CA ARG A 359 10.11 -6.31 4.10
C ARG A 359 10.38 -5.31 5.22
N ALA A 360 11.37 -4.42 5.06
CA ALA A 360 11.73 -3.46 6.10
C ALA A 360 10.64 -2.40 6.34
N PHE A 361 9.79 -2.15 5.35
CA PHE A 361 8.76 -1.10 5.36
C PHE A 361 7.34 -1.67 5.56
N GLY A 362 7.22 -2.98 5.84
CA GLY A 362 5.92 -3.64 6.01
C GLY A 362 5.11 -3.78 4.73
N LEU A 363 5.72 -3.65 3.55
CA LEU A 363 5.04 -3.88 2.27
C LEU A 363 5.20 -5.35 1.85
N GLY A 364 4.10 -6.09 1.85
CA GLY A 364 4.04 -7.46 1.36
C GLY A 364 3.76 -7.52 -0.14
N CYS A 365 4.40 -8.44 -0.84
CA CYS A 365 4.16 -8.67 -2.28
C CYS A 365 3.53 -10.05 -2.43
N LEU A 366 2.33 -10.14 -3.00
CA LEU A 366 1.63 -11.39 -3.25
C LEU A 366 1.52 -11.60 -4.76
N LEU A 367 2.34 -12.50 -5.30
CA LEU A 367 2.45 -12.75 -6.74
C LEU A 367 1.69 -14.02 -7.11
N ALA A 368 0.89 -13.98 -8.17
CA ALA A 368 0.19 -15.16 -8.66
C ALA A 368 0.56 -15.45 -10.12
N THR A 369 0.80 -16.72 -10.46
CA THR A 369 1.04 -17.12 -11.86
C THR A 369 0.57 -18.54 -12.13
N GLN A 370 0.18 -18.79 -13.38
CA GLN A 370 -0.06 -20.15 -13.88
C GLN A 370 1.22 -20.81 -14.39
N ASN A 371 2.23 -20.02 -14.76
CA ASN A 371 3.47 -20.46 -15.40
C ASN A 371 4.68 -20.20 -14.48
N PRO A 372 5.04 -21.14 -13.59
CA PRO A 372 6.14 -20.95 -12.64
C PRO A 372 7.53 -21.00 -13.30
N VAL A 373 7.65 -21.63 -14.47
CA VAL A 373 8.91 -21.78 -15.21
C VAL A 373 9.51 -20.44 -15.63
N ASP A 374 8.65 -19.49 -15.98
CA ASP A 374 9.02 -18.20 -16.55
C ASP A 374 9.14 -17.09 -15.51
N LEU A 375 9.31 -17.47 -14.24
CA LEU A 375 9.65 -16.55 -13.16
C LEU A 375 11.15 -16.51 -12.88
N ASP A 376 11.65 -15.31 -12.61
CA ASP A 376 13.03 -15.11 -12.15
C ASP A 376 13.28 -15.84 -10.82
N TYR A 377 14.27 -16.73 -10.81
CA TYR A 377 14.62 -17.52 -9.64
C TYR A 377 15.09 -16.65 -8.46
N LYS A 378 15.78 -15.54 -8.74
CA LYS A 378 16.24 -14.60 -7.70
C LYS A 378 15.06 -13.89 -7.06
N ALA A 379 13.94 -13.72 -7.76
CA ALA A 379 12.72 -13.19 -7.16
C ALA A 379 12.16 -14.20 -6.16
N LEU A 380 12.02 -15.45 -6.59
CA LEU A 380 11.45 -16.54 -5.80
C LEU A 380 12.21 -16.81 -4.50
N SER A 381 13.55 -16.68 -4.50
CA SER A 381 14.37 -16.89 -3.30
C SER A 381 14.11 -15.87 -2.17
N ASN A 382 13.45 -14.75 -2.47
CA ASN A 382 13.08 -13.74 -1.46
C ASN A 382 11.67 -13.94 -0.90
N ILE A 383 10.93 -14.97 -1.36
CA ILE A 383 9.55 -15.22 -0.98
C ILE A 383 9.47 -16.25 0.16
N GLY A 384 8.86 -15.86 1.27
CA GLY A 384 8.73 -16.66 2.48
C GLY A 384 7.53 -17.60 2.50
N THR A 385 6.43 -17.26 1.83
CA THR A 385 5.25 -18.14 1.76
C THR A 385 4.93 -18.58 0.34
N TRP A 386 4.81 -19.89 0.14
CA TRP A 386 4.49 -20.50 -1.14
C TRP A 386 3.17 -21.25 -1.04
N PHE A 387 2.18 -20.85 -1.84
CA PHE A 387 0.90 -21.53 -1.98
C PHE A 387 0.87 -22.29 -3.30
N LEU A 388 0.98 -23.61 -3.21
CA LEU A 388 1.15 -24.49 -4.37
C LEU A 388 -0.13 -25.26 -4.59
N GLY A 389 -0.82 -24.94 -5.69
CA GLY A 389 -1.95 -25.71 -6.19
C GLY A 389 -1.50 -26.82 -7.13
N ARG A 390 -2.47 -27.50 -7.73
CA ARG A 390 -2.21 -28.53 -8.75
C ARG A 390 -1.35 -27.98 -9.91
N LEU A 391 -0.34 -28.74 -10.31
CA LEU A 391 0.55 -28.45 -11.43
C LEU A 391 0.32 -29.46 -12.57
N GLN A 392 0.45 -29.00 -13.82
CA GLN A 392 0.08 -29.79 -15.00
C GLN A 392 1.26 -30.59 -15.56
N THR A 393 2.46 -29.99 -15.61
CA THR A 393 3.64 -30.60 -16.24
C THR A 393 4.72 -30.95 -15.23
N GLU A 394 5.50 -31.99 -15.53
CA GLU A 394 6.68 -32.36 -14.72
C GLU A 394 7.73 -31.24 -14.69
N ARG A 395 7.84 -30.45 -15.77
CA ARG A 395 8.73 -29.28 -15.82
C ARG A 395 8.33 -28.21 -14.80
N ASP A 396 7.05 -27.92 -14.65
CA ASP A 396 6.54 -26.96 -13.66
C ASP A 396 6.84 -27.45 -12.23
N LYS A 397 6.59 -28.74 -11.97
CA LYS A 397 6.88 -29.36 -10.67
C LYS A 397 8.35 -29.26 -10.33
N MET A 398 9.23 -29.67 -11.24
CA MET A 398 10.68 -29.62 -11.04
C MET A 398 11.15 -28.18 -10.76
N ARG A 399 10.62 -27.21 -11.50
CA ARG A 399 10.94 -25.80 -11.25
C ARG A 399 10.53 -25.33 -9.87
N VAL A 400 9.32 -25.69 -9.44
CA VAL A 400 8.82 -25.34 -8.10
C VAL A 400 9.67 -25.99 -7.02
N LEU A 401 10.05 -27.25 -7.19
CA LEU A 401 10.94 -27.96 -6.26
C LEU A 401 12.32 -27.29 -6.17
N ASP A 402 12.90 -26.88 -7.30
CA ASP A 402 14.19 -26.15 -7.31
C ASP A 402 14.09 -24.78 -6.61
N GLY A 403 12.94 -24.11 -6.75
CA GLY A 403 12.61 -22.87 -6.07
C GLY A 403 12.53 -23.04 -4.55
N LEU A 404 11.79 -24.05 -4.11
CA LEU A 404 11.65 -24.40 -2.69
C LEU A 404 12.99 -24.83 -2.06
N GLU A 405 13.80 -25.60 -2.78
CA GLU A 405 15.12 -26.03 -2.33
C GLU A 405 16.08 -24.84 -2.15
N GLY A 406 16.05 -23.87 -3.08
CA GLY A 406 16.81 -22.62 -2.94
C GLY A 406 16.37 -21.77 -1.76
N ALA A 407 15.05 -21.62 -1.57
CA ALA A 407 14.51 -20.90 -0.43
C ALA A 407 14.91 -21.57 0.90
N ALA A 408 14.82 -22.90 0.99
CA ALA A 408 15.21 -23.67 2.18
C ALA A 408 16.72 -23.63 2.46
N GLY A 409 17.55 -23.69 1.41
CA GLY A 409 19.01 -23.63 1.51
C GLY A 409 19.53 -22.29 2.06
N SER A 410 18.78 -21.21 1.88
CA SER A 410 19.10 -19.90 2.46
C SER A 410 18.80 -19.78 3.96
N GLN A 411 18.07 -20.73 4.55
CA GLN A 411 17.50 -20.62 5.91
C GLN A 411 17.73 -21.86 6.81
N ASN A 412 18.66 -22.77 6.47
CA ASN A 412 19.01 -23.96 7.26
C ASN A 412 17.82 -24.91 7.59
N ALA A 413 16.75 -24.89 6.79
CA ALA A 413 15.58 -25.76 6.98
C ALA A 413 15.81 -27.16 6.36
N LYS A 414 15.28 -28.22 6.99
CA LYS A 414 15.31 -29.58 6.43
C LYS A 414 14.30 -29.69 5.28
N PHE A 415 14.78 -29.69 4.04
CA PHE A 415 13.94 -29.90 2.85
C PHE A 415 13.99 -31.36 2.38
N ASP A 416 12.86 -32.05 2.41
CA ASP A 416 12.71 -33.38 1.79
C ASP A 416 12.02 -33.24 0.42
N ARG A 417 12.84 -33.25 -0.63
CA ARG A 417 12.38 -33.14 -2.01
C ARG A 417 11.41 -34.25 -2.41
N LYS A 418 11.64 -35.50 -1.96
CA LYS A 418 10.80 -36.64 -2.33
C LYS A 418 9.43 -36.54 -1.70
N GLN A 419 9.38 -36.15 -0.42
CA GLN A 419 8.11 -35.93 0.27
C GLN A 419 7.29 -34.84 -0.43
N MET A 420 7.91 -33.70 -0.76
CA MET A 420 7.24 -32.59 -1.45
C MET A 420 6.69 -32.98 -2.83
N GLU A 421 7.45 -33.77 -3.59
CA GLU A 421 7.01 -34.28 -4.90
C GLU A 421 5.74 -35.16 -4.79
N VAL A 422 5.66 -36.01 -3.76
CA VAL A 422 4.48 -36.83 -3.47
C VAL A 422 3.28 -35.95 -3.13
N LEU A 423 3.47 -34.95 -2.26
CA LEU A 423 2.39 -34.03 -1.87
C LEU A 423 1.86 -33.25 -3.07
N LEU A 424 2.75 -32.66 -3.88
CA LEU A 424 2.39 -31.88 -5.07
C LEU A 424 1.63 -32.70 -6.12
N SER A 425 2.02 -33.97 -6.29
CA SER A 425 1.36 -34.87 -7.25
C SER A 425 -0.03 -35.32 -6.79
N GLY A 426 -0.30 -35.28 -5.48
CA GLY A 426 -1.59 -35.63 -4.89
C GLY A 426 -2.63 -34.51 -4.88
N LEU A 427 -2.27 -33.27 -5.27
CA LEU A 427 -3.13 -32.10 -5.12
C LEU A 427 -4.36 -32.14 -6.05
N GLY A 428 -5.54 -32.00 -5.42
CA GLY A 428 -6.83 -31.88 -6.09
C GLY A 428 -7.20 -30.44 -6.48
N ASN A 429 -8.44 -30.23 -6.89
CA ASN A 429 -8.99 -28.90 -7.14
C ASN A 429 -9.21 -28.17 -5.81
N ARG A 430 -8.83 -26.89 -5.71
CA ARG A 430 -8.94 -26.04 -4.51
C ARG A 430 -8.17 -26.56 -3.29
N VAL A 431 -7.27 -27.53 -3.49
CA VAL A 431 -6.35 -28.03 -2.45
C VAL A 431 -4.99 -27.43 -2.72
N PHE A 432 -4.41 -26.82 -1.70
CA PHE A 432 -3.12 -26.15 -1.76
C PHE A 432 -2.18 -26.70 -0.70
N LEU A 433 -0.91 -26.79 -1.07
CA LEU A 433 0.21 -26.99 -0.17
C LEU A 433 0.78 -25.60 0.17
N MET A 434 0.63 -25.17 1.41
CA MET A 434 1.28 -23.98 1.94
C MET A 434 2.64 -24.37 2.50
N ASN A 435 3.71 -23.84 1.92
CA ASN A 435 5.06 -23.92 2.47
C ASN A 435 5.46 -22.54 2.96
N ASN A 436 5.48 -22.35 4.27
CA ASN A 436 5.80 -21.09 4.92
C ASN A 436 7.10 -21.23 5.70
N VAL A 437 8.06 -20.34 5.46
CA VAL A 437 9.38 -20.38 6.12
C VAL A 437 9.33 -20.12 7.62
N HIS A 438 8.26 -19.48 8.10
CA HIS A 438 8.06 -19.20 9.53
C HIS A 438 7.41 -20.37 10.28
N GLU A 439 7.04 -21.44 9.57
CA GLU A 439 6.38 -22.64 10.11
C GLU A 439 7.33 -23.85 10.07
N ASP A 440 7.10 -24.84 10.94
CA ASP A 440 7.97 -26.03 11.04
C ASP A 440 7.85 -26.98 9.84
N GLY A 441 6.81 -26.84 9.03
CA GLY A 441 6.55 -27.73 7.91
C GLY A 441 5.37 -27.31 7.04
N PRO A 442 5.21 -27.97 5.89
CA PRO A 442 4.17 -27.60 4.93
C PRO A 442 2.78 -28.04 5.41
N VAL A 443 1.76 -27.25 5.08
CA VAL A 443 0.37 -27.46 5.47
C VAL A 443 -0.48 -27.70 4.23
N LEU A 444 -1.25 -28.78 4.24
CA LEU A 444 -2.25 -29.06 3.21
C LEU A 444 -3.62 -28.58 3.65
N PHE A 445 -4.26 -27.83 2.76
CA PHE A 445 -5.57 -27.27 3.07
C PHE A 445 -6.44 -27.16 1.82
N HIS A 446 -7.74 -27.25 2.04
CA HIS A 446 -8.74 -26.91 1.05
C HIS A 446 -9.19 -25.47 1.29
N VAL A 447 -9.16 -24.65 0.25
CA VAL A 447 -9.53 -23.23 0.31
C VAL A 447 -11.00 -23.10 0.72
N ARG A 448 -11.30 -22.13 1.57
CA ARG A 448 -12.68 -21.84 1.99
C ARG A 448 -13.56 -21.36 0.84
N TRP A 449 -14.87 -21.39 1.05
CA TRP A 449 -15.78 -20.63 0.20
C TRP A 449 -15.52 -19.13 0.41
N VAL A 450 -15.27 -18.41 -0.68
CA VAL A 450 -15.04 -16.96 -0.67
C VAL A 450 -16.36 -16.19 -0.50
N MET A 451 -16.29 -15.02 0.13
CA MET A 451 -17.45 -14.14 0.35
C MET A 451 -17.89 -13.46 -0.95
N SER A 452 -16.95 -13.20 -1.85
CA SER A 452 -17.18 -12.63 -3.17
C SER A 452 -17.69 -13.66 -4.18
N TYR A 453 -18.69 -13.29 -4.97
CA TYR A 453 -19.23 -14.12 -6.04
C TYR A 453 -18.26 -14.18 -7.22
N LEU A 454 -17.85 -15.39 -7.61
CA LEU A 454 -16.88 -15.62 -8.69
C LEU A 454 -17.60 -15.89 -10.02
N THR A 455 -17.89 -14.84 -10.78
CA THR A 455 -18.53 -14.95 -12.10
C THR A 455 -17.55 -15.06 -13.27
N GLY A 456 -16.25 -15.00 -13.01
CA GLY A 456 -15.21 -14.86 -14.03
C GLY A 456 -14.90 -13.40 -14.34
N PRO A 457 -14.24 -13.09 -15.47
CA PRO A 457 -13.85 -11.73 -15.81
C PRO A 457 -15.06 -10.81 -16.01
N LEU A 458 -15.05 -9.65 -15.37
CA LEU A 458 -16.11 -8.65 -15.55
C LEU A 458 -15.98 -7.94 -16.89
N THR A 459 -17.12 -7.72 -17.55
CA THR A 459 -17.17 -6.91 -18.78
C THR A 459 -17.02 -5.42 -18.46
N ARG A 460 -16.62 -4.60 -19.45
CA ARG A 460 -16.51 -3.14 -19.28
C ARG A 460 -17.82 -2.49 -18.82
N GLY A 461 -18.96 -2.98 -19.32
CA GLY A 461 -20.29 -2.50 -18.91
C GLY A 461 -20.61 -2.82 -17.45
N GLN A 462 -20.22 -4.01 -16.99
CA GLN A 462 -20.35 -4.41 -15.58
C GLN A 462 -19.45 -3.58 -14.66
N ILE A 463 -18.18 -3.36 -15.04
CA ILE A 463 -17.26 -2.48 -14.29
C ILE A 463 -17.85 -1.07 -14.21
N LYS A 464 -18.40 -0.57 -15.31
CA LYS A 464 -19.05 0.75 -15.36
C LYS A 464 -20.23 0.84 -14.40
N GLY A 465 -21.12 -0.15 -14.40
CA GLY A 465 -22.23 -0.21 -13.46
C GLY A 465 -21.79 -0.22 -11.98
N LEU A 466 -20.64 -0.84 -11.66
CA LEU A 466 -20.08 -0.84 -10.31
C LEU A 466 -19.44 0.49 -9.92
N MET A 467 -18.76 1.16 -10.84
CA MET A 467 -17.90 2.31 -10.55
C MET A 467 -18.56 3.66 -10.79
N ASP A 468 -19.59 3.76 -11.64
CA ASP A 468 -20.31 5.01 -11.90
C ASP A 468 -20.80 5.71 -10.62
N PRO A 469 -21.37 5.02 -9.62
CA PRO A 469 -21.80 5.65 -8.37
C PRO A 469 -20.65 6.25 -7.54
N LYS A 470 -19.44 5.70 -7.66
CA LYS A 470 -18.26 6.13 -6.88
C LYS A 470 -17.38 7.13 -7.63
N ARG A 471 -17.52 7.23 -8.96
CA ARG A 471 -16.61 7.98 -9.82
C ARG A 471 -16.46 9.44 -9.42
N GLY A 472 -17.55 10.07 -8.96
CA GLY A 472 -17.54 11.47 -8.52
C GLY A 472 -16.61 11.76 -7.35
N GLU A 473 -16.31 10.77 -6.50
CA GLU A 473 -15.38 10.90 -5.38
C GLU A 473 -13.91 11.05 -5.81
N PHE A 474 -13.61 10.78 -7.08
CA PHE A 474 -12.24 10.72 -7.63
C PHE A 474 -11.97 11.78 -8.70
N VAL A 475 -12.94 12.65 -8.98
CA VAL A 475 -12.76 13.75 -9.92
C VAL A 475 -12.17 14.94 -9.15
N THR A 476 -10.92 15.27 -9.42
CA THR A 476 -10.34 16.55 -8.99
C THR A 476 -10.96 17.66 -9.84
N GLU A 477 -11.79 18.52 -9.24
CA GLU A 477 -12.14 19.79 -9.86
C GLU A 477 -10.84 20.56 -10.11
N LYS A 478 -10.47 20.74 -11.39
CA LYS A 478 -9.50 21.77 -11.74
C LYS A 478 -10.10 23.09 -11.26
N ALA A 479 -9.49 23.70 -10.24
CA ALA A 479 -9.70 25.10 -9.95
C ALA A 479 -9.41 25.87 -11.24
N ALA A 480 -10.46 26.26 -11.94
CA ALA A 480 -10.38 27.20 -13.04
C ALA A 480 -9.98 28.53 -12.43
N ALA A 481 -8.69 28.82 -12.41
CA ALA A 481 -8.23 30.19 -12.32
C ALA A 481 -8.66 30.86 -13.62
N GLU A 482 -9.85 31.45 -13.61
CA GLU A 482 -10.29 32.39 -14.63
C GLU A 482 -9.40 33.63 -14.52
N GLU A 483 -8.37 33.71 -15.37
CA GLU A 483 -7.73 35.00 -15.67
C GLU A 483 -8.73 35.83 -16.48
N GLU A 484 -9.42 36.75 -15.79
CA GLU A 484 -10.16 37.83 -16.45
C GLU A 484 -9.17 38.77 -17.15
N VAL A 485 -9.04 38.62 -18.47
CA VAL A 485 -8.34 39.59 -19.33
C VAL A 485 -9.27 40.79 -19.55
N ASN A 486 -8.97 41.91 -18.89
CA ASN A 486 -9.72 43.16 -19.03
C ASN A 486 -9.39 43.85 -20.38
N PRO A 487 -10.35 44.05 -21.33
CA PRO A 487 -10.04 44.50 -22.70
C PRO A 487 -9.94 46.03 -22.89
N MET A 488 -10.01 46.86 -21.85
CA MET A 488 -10.05 48.32 -22.00
C MET A 488 -9.20 49.07 -20.96
N ALA A 489 -7.91 49.25 -21.23
CA ALA A 489 -7.11 50.29 -20.61
C ALA A 489 -6.45 51.16 -21.69
N ARG A 490 -7.04 52.33 -21.94
CA ARG A 490 -6.47 53.39 -22.78
C ARG A 490 -5.35 54.10 -22.02
N LYS A 491 -4.22 54.30 -22.72
CA LYS A 491 -3.06 55.11 -22.32
C LYS A 491 -3.47 56.50 -21.84
N ALA A 492 -2.97 56.89 -20.67
CA ALA A 492 -2.80 58.28 -20.26
C ALA A 492 -1.33 58.50 -19.91
N SER A 493 -0.74 59.51 -20.55
CA SER A 493 0.65 59.92 -20.49
C SER A 493 1.05 60.65 -19.20
N VAL A 494 2.38 60.74 -18.99
CA VAL A 494 3.15 61.67 -18.12
C VAL A 494 3.41 61.08 -16.71
N GLN A 495 4.64 60.90 -16.19
CA GLN A 495 5.81 61.80 -16.16
C GLN A 495 7.08 60.96 -15.86
N SER A 496 8.13 61.04 -16.69
CA SER A 496 9.41 60.39 -16.43
C SER A 496 10.18 61.20 -15.38
N THR A 497 10.23 60.71 -14.13
CA THR A 497 11.27 61.14 -13.19
C THR A 497 12.47 60.20 -13.31
N SER A 498 13.67 60.78 -13.32
CA SER A 498 14.93 60.05 -13.23
C SER A 498 15.00 59.29 -11.91
N ARG A 499 15.57 58.07 -11.92
CA ARG A 499 15.76 57.20 -10.74
C ARG A 499 16.18 58.01 -9.50
N PRO A 500 15.39 58.01 -8.41
CA PRO A 500 15.75 58.68 -7.17
C PRO A 500 17.08 58.16 -6.62
N ALA A 501 17.92 59.06 -6.09
CA ALA A 501 19.17 58.65 -5.45
C ALA A 501 18.86 57.97 -4.12
N VAL A 502 19.02 56.66 -4.06
CA VAL A 502 18.88 55.90 -2.82
C VAL A 502 20.20 56.00 -2.03
N GLY A 503 20.10 56.20 -0.71
CA GLY A 503 21.26 56.37 0.15
C GLY A 503 22.18 55.15 0.16
N ALA A 504 23.49 55.38 0.26
CA ALA A 504 24.49 54.32 0.30
C ALA A 504 24.19 53.31 1.43
N GLY A 505 23.96 52.05 1.08
CA GLY A 505 23.71 50.94 2.02
C GLY A 505 22.27 50.42 2.07
N VAL A 506 21.33 50.98 1.30
CA VAL A 506 19.98 50.40 1.14
C VAL A 506 19.99 49.35 0.01
N THR A 507 19.46 48.16 0.27
CA THR A 507 19.30 47.12 -0.76
C THR A 507 18.03 47.38 -1.57
N GLU A 508 18.18 47.49 -2.90
CA GLU A 508 17.08 47.71 -3.85
C GLU A 508 16.77 46.44 -4.63
N LEU A 509 15.48 46.17 -4.83
CA LEU A 509 14.96 45.08 -5.66
C LEU A 509 13.80 45.57 -6.53
N PHE A 510 13.60 44.94 -7.67
CA PHE A 510 12.59 45.32 -8.66
C PHE A 510 11.68 44.12 -8.95
N ALA A 511 10.36 44.32 -8.87
CA ALA A 511 9.35 43.38 -9.32
C ALA A 511 9.16 43.49 -10.85
N PRO A 512 8.58 42.48 -11.51
CA PRO A 512 8.08 42.64 -12.87
C PRO A 512 7.09 43.81 -12.94
N ALA A 513 7.23 44.67 -13.93
CA ALA A 513 6.46 45.90 -13.95
C ALA A 513 4.99 45.69 -14.34
N GLU A 514 4.08 46.14 -13.49
CA GLU A 514 2.63 46.07 -13.70
C GLU A 514 2.04 47.40 -14.24
N GLY A 515 2.88 48.40 -14.55
CA GLY A 515 2.45 49.71 -15.05
C GLY A 515 3.59 50.63 -15.54
N ASP A 516 3.26 51.89 -15.83
CA ASP A 516 4.18 52.85 -16.46
C ASP A 516 5.25 53.45 -15.51
N ALA A 517 5.15 53.20 -14.20
CA ALA A 517 6.10 53.67 -13.21
C ALA A 517 6.16 52.78 -11.96
N TYR A 518 7.38 52.54 -11.46
CA TYR A 518 7.64 51.84 -10.21
C TYR A 518 7.25 52.67 -8.98
N LYS A 519 6.58 52.02 -8.03
CA LYS A 519 6.25 52.56 -6.71
C LYS A 519 7.11 51.92 -5.62
N PRO A 520 7.49 52.67 -4.57
CA PRO A 520 8.30 52.13 -3.48
C PRO A 520 7.44 51.31 -2.50
N PHE A 521 7.93 50.13 -2.18
CA PHE A 521 7.41 49.20 -1.19
C PHE A 521 8.53 48.75 -0.26
N LEU A 522 8.18 48.34 0.94
CA LEU A 522 9.07 47.70 1.88
C LEU A 522 8.88 46.18 1.78
N LEU A 523 9.93 45.47 1.38
CA LEU A 523 9.98 44.01 1.41
C LEU A 523 10.62 43.54 2.72
N ARG A 524 9.97 42.59 3.38
CA ARG A 524 10.47 41.89 4.57
C ARG A 524 10.35 40.39 4.34
N GLU A 525 11.48 39.68 4.37
CA GLU A 525 11.50 38.21 4.33
C GLU A 525 12.19 37.68 5.57
N ALA A 526 11.60 36.67 6.19
CA ALA A 526 12.21 35.94 7.29
C ALA A 526 11.85 34.46 7.20
N THR A 527 12.73 33.64 7.74
CA THR A 527 12.52 32.22 7.96
C THR A 527 12.29 31.99 9.45
N VAL A 528 11.10 31.49 9.79
CA VAL A 528 10.74 31.14 11.17
C VAL A 528 10.89 29.63 11.34
N HIS A 529 11.82 29.23 12.18
CA HIS A 529 12.00 27.85 12.57
C HIS A 529 11.08 27.50 13.74
N PHE A 530 10.60 26.27 13.75
CA PHE A 530 9.81 25.71 14.82
C PHE A 530 10.41 24.36 15.17
N SER A 531 10.64 24.12 16.46
CA SER A 531 11.14 22.84 16.95
C SER A 531 10.34 22.38 18.16
N LEU A 532 10.10 21.07 18.23
CA LEU A 532 9.56 20.41 19.41
C LEU A 532 10.38 19.16 19.70
N SER A 533 11.33 19.28 20.62
CA SER A 533 12.27 18.19 20.95
C SER A 533 11.59 16.91 21.44
N LYS A 534 10.43 17.03 22.10
CA LYS A 534 9.65 15.87 22.57
C LYS A 534 9.00 15.08 21.42
N ALA A 535 8.71 15.75 20.32
CA ALA A 535 8.04 15.18 19.15
C ALA A 535 9.01 14.88 17.99
N ASN A 536 10.29 15.30 18.10
CA ASN A 536 11.26 15.30 17.01
C ASN A 536 10.71 15.95 15.73
N VAL A 537 9.92 17.02 15.91
CA VAL A 537 9.36 17.81 14.82
C VAL A 537 10.21 19.06 14.69
N GLU A 538 10.82 19.24 13.53
CA GLU A 538 11.49 20.45 13.11
C GLU A 538 10.86 20.90 11.79
N GLY A 539 10.72 22.20 11.61
CA GLY A 539 10.22 22.77 10.38
C GLY A 539 10.56 24.24 10.29
N SER A 540 10.52 24.78 9.08
CA SER A 540 10.67 26.21 8.85
C SER A 540 9.54 26.72 7.98
N ARG A 541 9.11 27.95 8.24
CA ARG A 541 8.14 28.67 7.41
C ARG A 541 8.80 29.95 6.94
N LYS A 542 8.84 30.16 5.63
CA LYS A 542 9.26 31.44 5.07
C LYS A 542 8.07 32.40 5.06
N VAL A 543 8.26 33.58 5.65
CA VAL A 543 7.25 34.64 5.73
C VAL A 543 7.75 35.82 4.92
N THR A 544 6.97 36.20 3.91
CA THR A 544 7.24 37.37 3.07
C THR A 544 6.10 38.38 3.23
N LYS A 545 6.42 39.61 3.66
CA LYS A 545 5.48 40.73 3.74
C LYS A 545 5.98 41.88 2.88
N VAL A 546 5.09 42.43 2.04
CA VAL A 546 5.37 43.61 1.22
C VAL A 546 4.38 44.71 1.56
N ASN A 547 4.88 45.87 1.96
CA ASN A 547 4.04 46.98 2.43
C ASN A 547 4.28 48.26 1.62
N PRO A 548 3.25 49.00 1.19
CA PRO A 548 3.43 50.27 0.49
C PRO A 548 4.17 51.32 1.34
N ILE A 549 5.12 52.03 0.71
CA ILE A 549 5.80 53.19 1.31
C ILE A 549 5.09 54.46 0.81
N LEU A 550 4.54 55.25 1.72
CA LEU A 550 3.87 56.53 1.40
C LEU A 550 4.71 57.73 1.84
N GLU A 551 4.32 58.94 1.41
CA GLU A 551 5.06 60.18 1.68
C GLU A 551 5.41 60.41 3.16
N LYS A 552 4.55 59.95 4.10
CA LYS A 552 4.71 60.19 5.55
C LYS A 552 4.82 58.93 6.41
N GLU A 553 4.47 57.75 5.89
CA GLU A 553 4.41 56.51 6.66
C GLU A 553 4.49 55.25 5.78
N ILE A 554 4.78 54.11 6.40
CA ILE A 554 4.65 52.78 5.79
C ILE A 554 3.28 52.22 6.19
N LYS A 555 2.50 51.74 5.23
CA LYS A 555 1.23 51.09 5.52
C LYS A 555 1.43 49.65 5.96
N TRP A 556 1.53 49.43 7.27
CA TRP A 556 1.73 48.09 7.85
C TRP A 556 0.53 47.15 7.71
N ASP A 557 -0.68 47.70 7.66
CA ASP A 557 -1.95 46.96 7.58
C ASP A 557 -2.25 46.45 6.15
N GLU A 558 -1.57 46.99 5.14
CA GLU A 558 -1.72 46.59 3.73
C GLU A 558 -0.50 45.76 3.32
N THR A 559 -0.68 44.44 3.21
CA THR A 559 0.33 43.54 2.64
C THR A 559 -0.07 43.05 1.26
N THR A 560 0.82 43.20 0.29
CA THR A 560 0.65 42.64 -1.06
C THR A 560 1.50 41.37 -1.24
N GLY A 561 1.00 40.40 -2.00
CA GLY A 561 1.79 39.23 -2.40
C GLY A 561 2.82 39.59 -3.47
N ILE A 562 4.01 39.00 -3.36
CA ILE A 562 4.99 38.93 -4.43
C ILE A 562 5.72 37.60 -4.36
N ASP A 563 6.00 36.99 -5.51
CA ASP A 563 6.87 35.82 -5.58
C ASP A 563 8.34 36.28 -5.52
N PRO A 564 9.11 35.91 -4.47
CA PRO A 564 10.51 36.28 -4.35
C PRO A 564 11.38 35.88 -5.56
N ALA A 565 11.00 34.83 -6.30
CA ALA A 565 11.74 34.38 -7.49
C ALA A 565 11.63 35.35 -8.68
N THR A 566 10.62 36.21 -8.69
CA THR A 566 10.39 37.20 -9.76
C THR A 566 11.25 38.46 -9.58
N LEU A 567 11.85 38.65 -8.39
CA LEU A 567 12.62 39.83 -8.06
C LEU A 567 13.93 39.91 -8.87
N ARG A 568 14.27 41.12 -9.31
CA ARG A 568 15.47 41.45 -10.09
C ARG A 568 16.32 42.48 -9.35
N GLY A 569 17.62 42.47 -9.63
CA GLY A 569 18.57 43.47 -9.09
C GLY A 569 18.63 44.77 -9.91
N ASN A 570 18.05 44.78 -11.11
CA ASN A 570 18.02 45.93 -12.01
C ASN A 570 16.57 46.20 -12.47
N PRO A 571 16.19 47.46 -12.70
CA PRO A 571 14.88 47.81 -13.25
C PRO A 571 14.76 47.43 -14.72
N GLU A 572 13.52 47.21 -15.16
CA GLU A 572 13.20 47.08 -16.59
C GLU A 572 13.41 48.41 -17.35
N GLU A 573 13.91 48.32 -18.58
CA GLU A 573 14.19 49.50 -19.42
C GLU A 573 12.89 50.21 -19.84
N GLY A 574 12.86 51.54 -19.73
CA GLY A 574 11.75 52.36 -20.21
C GLY A 574 10.64 52.66 -19.20
N ILE A 575 10.79 52.23 -17.93
CA ILE A 575 9.80 52.41 -16.87
C ILE A 575 10.19 53.56 -15.94
N GLY A 576 9.23 54.42 -15.61
CA GLY A 576 9.45 55.57 -14.72
C GLY A 576 9.58 55.18 -13.24
N PHE A 577 9.97 56.14 -12.41
CA PHE A 577 9.97 56.00 -10.95
C PHE A 577 9.01 57.02 -10.32
N SER A 578 8.42 56.67 -9.19
CA SER A 578 7.74 57.63 -8.31
C SER A 578 8.70 58.15 -7.24
N GLU A 579 8.30 59.23 -6.55
CA GLU A 579 9.13 59.83 -5.51
C GLU A 579 9.36 58.86 -4.34
N LEU A 580 10.62 58.75 -3.90
CA LEU A 580 10.99 58.01 -2.70
C LEU A 580 11.03 58.99 -1.50
N PRO A 581 10.26 58.75 -0.43
CA PRO A 581 10.31 59.60 0.75
C PRO A 581 11.68 59.56 1.43
N GLY A 582 12.14 60.70 1.98
CA GLY A 582 13.49 60.83 2.54
C GLY A 582 13.82 59.86 3.68
N TYR A 583 12.81 59.35 4.41
CA TYR A 583 13.02 58.35 5.45
C TYR A 583 13.31 56.95 4.89
N ALA A 584 12.82 56.63 3.69
CA ALA A 584 13.12 55.36 3.00
C ALA A 584 14.49 55.38 2.30
N MET A 585 15.16 56.54 2.23
CA MET A 585 16.52 56.67 1.70
C MET A 585 17.61 56.33 2.74
N ASN A 586 17.27 56.23 4.02
CA ASN A 586 18.24 56.07 5.11
C ASN A 586 18.37 54.60 5.55
N ALA A 587 19.53 54.00 5.30
CA ALA A 587 19.83 52.61 5.68
C ALA A 587 19.63 52.29 7.17
N LYS A 588 19.77 53.27 8.09
CA LYS A 588 19.54 53.06 9.53
C LYS A 588 18.08 52.75 9.89
N ASN A 589 17.13 53.12 9.04
CA ASN A 589 15.72 52.85 9.30
C ASN A 589 15.37 51.38 9.01
N TYR A 590 16.11 50.73 8.10
CA TYR A 590 15.90 49.32 7.75
C TYR A 590 16.32 48.36 8.87
N SER A 591 17.35 48.69 9.66
CA SER A 591 17.76 47.86 10.80
C SER A 591 16.80 47.93 11.99
N ALA A 592 16.11 49.05 12.17
CA ALA A 592 15.02 49.16 13.14
C ALA A 592 13.82 48.29 12.70
N VAL A 593 13.44 48.38 11.42
CA VAL A 593 12.39 47.54 10.81
C VAL A 593 12.71 46.06 10.89
N GLU A 594 13.96 45.66 10.67
CA GLU A 594 14.43 44.27 10.80
C GLU A 594 14.20 43.74 12.21
N LYS A 595 14.55 44.53 13.24
CA LYS A 595 14.35 44.17 14.64
C LYS A 595 12.87 44.08 15.01
N ASP A 596 12.07 45.06 14.60
CA ASP A 596 10.63 45.08 14.88
C ASP A 596 9.93 43.90 14.19
N PHE A 597 10.30 43.60 12.94
CA PHE A 597 9.77 42.46 12.19
C PHE A 597 10.12 41.11 12.85
N SER A 598 11.34 40.96 13.37
CA SER A 598 11.72 39.76 14.14
C SER A 598 10.89 39.61 15.42
N ASP A 599 10.68 40.70 16.17
CA ASP A 599 9.87 40.69 17.39
C ASP A 599 8.37 40.43 17.10
N ASP A 600 7.84 40.93 15.99
CA ASP A 600 6.47 40.68 15.53
C ASP A 600 6.27 39.20 15.17
N LEU A 601 7.17 38.62 14.38
CA LEU A 601 7.11 37.20 14.01
C LEU A 601 7.20 36.29 15.23
N TYR A 602 8.06 36.62 16.19
CA TYR A 602 8.14 35.89 17.45
C TYR A 602 6.80 35.91 18.23
N ARG A 603 6.09 37.05 18.22
CA ARG A 603 4.83 37.22 18.96
C ARG A 603 3.64 36.59 18.27
N GLU A 604 3.54 36.71 16.94
CA GLU A 604 2.35 36.36 16.19
C GLU A 604 2.43 34.99 15.51
N GLU A 605 3.60 34.55 15.04
CA GLU A 605 3.70 33.29 14.30
C GLU A 605 3.52 32.09 15.22
N ARG A 606 2.60 31.22 14.81
CA ARG A 606 2.30 29.95 15.46
C ARG A 606 2.16 28.90 14.37
N ALA A 607 2.58 27.69 14.69
CA ALA A 607 2.34 26.53 13.86
C ALA A 607 1.51 25.52 14.66
N GLU A 608 0.51 24.94 14.02
CA GLU A 608 -0.31 23.89 14.61
C GLU A 608 0.18 22.54 14.07
N ILE A 609 0.36 21.58 14.97
CA ILE A 609 0.59 20.18 14.64
C ILE A 609 -0.49 19.32 15.27
N TRP A 610 -0.79 18.19 14.65
CA TRP A 610 -1.71 17.22 15.24
C TRP A 610 -1.03 16.41 16.35
N TYR A 611 -1.81 16.01 17.35
CA TYR A 611 -1.35 15.17 18.46
C TYR A 611 -2.39 14.08 18.73
N CYS A 612 -1.93 12.84 18.87
CA CYS A 612 -2.75 11.72 19.32
C CYS A 612 -2.32 11.32 20.74
N PRO A 613 -3.12 11.65 21.78
CA PRO A 613 -2.79 11.34 23.18
C PRO A 613 -2.62 9.85 23.46
N ALA A 614 -3.47 9.01 22.87
CA ALA A 614 -3.48 7.57 23.08
C ALA A 614 -2.15 6.91 22.64
N LEU A 615 -1.60 7.34 21.51
CA LEU A 615 -0.36 6.78 20.96
C LEU A 615 0.88 7.59 21.35
N LYS A 616 0.70 8.77 21.97
CA LYS A 616 1.75 9.78 22.16
C LYS A 616 2.51 10.05 20.86
N ALA A 617 1.75 10.29 19.78
CA ALA A 617 2.27 10.52 18.45
C ALA A 617 1.93 11.93 17.98
N TRP A 618 2.85 12.57 17.26
CA TRP A 618 2.72 13.94 16.75
C TRP A 618 2.72 13.99 15.23
N GLY A 619 2.00 14.96 14.69
CA GLY A 619 1.92 15.35 13.28
C GLY A 619 3.20 16.02 12.80
N ARG A 620 3.48 15.95 11.48
CA ARG A 620 4.49 16.79 10.84
C ARG A 620 3.94 18.19 10.64
N MET A 621 4.84 19.16 10.42
CA MET A 621 4.43 20.52 10.10
C MET A 621 3.67 20.58 8.78
N GLY A 622 2.46 21.15 8.81
CA GLY A 622 1.59 21.26 7.64
C GLY A 622 0.93 19.95 7.18
N GLU A 623 1.07 18.86 7.94
CA GLU A 623 0.42 17.57 7.63
C GLU A 623 -1.11 17.73 7.73
N ALA A 624 -1.82 17.31 6.68
CA ALA A 624 -3.27 17.27 6.71
C ALA A 624 -3.76 16.25 7.75
N GLU A 625 -4.95 16.48 8.33
CA GLU A 625 -5.53 15.55 9.31
C GLU A 625 -5.65 14.12 8.75
N ALA A 626 -6.04 14.02 7.48
CA ALA A 626 -6.15 12.77 6.74
C ALA A 626 -4.84 11.97 6.76
N ASP A 627 -3.74 12.61 6.37
CA ASP A 627 -2.42 11.99 6.30
C ASP A 627 -1.91 11.59 7.68
N PHE A 628 -2.15 12.44 8.68
CA PHE A 628 -1.81 12.13 10.06
C PHE A 628 -2.59 10.91 10.55
N ARG A 629 -3.90 10.84 10.28
CA ARG A 629 -4.79 9.74 10.67
C ARG A 629 -4.35 8.42 10.03
N VAL A 630 -3.99 8.43 8.75
CA VAL A 630 -3.44 7.26 8.04
C VAL A 630 -2.13 6.80 8.68
N ARG A 631 -1.25 7.74 9.04
CA ARG A 631 0.04 7.42 9.65
C ARG A 631 -0.11 6.79 11.04
N ILE A 632 -0.96 7.38 11.90
CA ILE A 632 -1.19 6.85 13.24
C ILE A 632 -2.00 5.55 13.23
N ALA A 633 -2.81 5.31 12.18
CA ALA A 633 -3.53 4.05 12.02
C ALA A 633 -2.57 2.86 11.93
N HIS A 634 -1.43 3.05 11.25
CA HIS A 634 -0.36 2.05 11.22
C HIS A 634 0.32 1.91 12.60
N ASP A 635 0.68 3.02 13.23
CA ASP A 635 1.36 2.99 14.55
C ASP A 635 0.48 2.32 15.63
N ALA A 636 -0.84 2.54 15.59
CA ALA A 636 -1.81 1.86 16.44
C ALA A 636 -1.81 0.35 16.21
N ARG A 637 -1.82 -0.09 14.94
CA ARG A 637 -1.75 -1.50 14.58
C ARG A 637 -0.44 -2.13 15.00
N GLU A 638 0.68 -1.46 14.81
CA GLU A 638 1.99 -2.01 15.20
C GLU A 638 2.12 -2.18 16.71
N GLN A 639 1.67 -1.21 17.51
CA GLN A 639 1.65 -1.35 18.97
C GLN A 639 0.71 -2.48 19.42
N ARG A 640 -0.46 -2.58 18.77
CA ARG A 640 -1.46 -3.62 19.00
C ARG A 640 -0.93 -5.01 18.63
N ASP A 641 -0.38 -5.18 17.44
CA ASP A 641 0.20 -6.44 16.95
C ASP A 641 1.40 -6.86 17.81
N GLY A 642 2.21 -5.90 18.25
CA GLY A 642 3.29 -6.13 19.21
C GLY A 642 2.79 -6.59 20.58
N ALA A 643 1.68 -6.03 21.07
CA ALA A 643 1.03 -6.48 22.30
C ALA A 643 0.43 -7.89 22.14
N PHE A 644 -0.27 -8.15 21.03
CA PHE A 644 -0.81 -9.47 20.69
C PHE A 644 0.30 -10.52 20.56
N GLY A 645 1.39 -10.20 19.86
CA GLY A 645 2.53 -11.10 19.72
C GLY A 645 3.12 -11.51 21.06
N LYS A 646 3.30 -10.58 22.00
CA LYS A 646 3.79 -10.87 23.36
C LYS A 646 2.86 -11.79 24.14
N ILE A 647 1.55 -11.52 24.09
CA ILE A 647 0.53 -12.32 24.77
C ILE A 647 0.47 -13.73 24.18
N ARG A 648 0.48 -13.83 22.84
CA ARG A 648 0.52 -15.09 22.11
C ARG A 648 1.79 -15.88 22.45
N ASP A 649 2.97 -15.29 22.37
CA ASP A 649 4.23 -15.98 22.66
C ASP A 649 4.28 -16.48 24.11
N ALA A 650 3.78 -15.69 25.06
CA ALA A 650 3.71 -16.07 26.47
C ALA A 650 2.77 -17.27 26.68
N ALA A 651 1.61 -17.26 26.05
CA ALA A 651 0.66 -18.36 26.13
C ALA A 651 1.12 -19.60 25.35
N GLN A 652 1.80 -19.43 24.22
CA GLN A 652 2.38 -20.54 23.45
C GLN A 652 3.43 -21.28 24.27
N LYS A 653 4.30 -20.57 25.00
CA LYS A 653 5.26 -21.19 25.93
C LYS A 653 4.57 -22.01 27.03
N LYS A 654 3.47 -21.50 27.60
CA LYS A 654 2.67 -22.22 28.60
C LYS A 654 2.05 -23.48 28.00
N ILE A 655 1.51 -23.37 26.79
CA ILE A 655 0.87 -24.49 26.08
C ILE A 655 1.88 -25.55 25.71
N GLN A 656 3.06 -25.19 25.20
CA GLN A 656 4.12 -26.17 24.91
C GLN A 656 4.54 -26.95 26.17
N ALA A 657 4.61 -26.27 27.32
CA ALA A 657 4.86 -26.94 28.59
C ALA A 657 3.73 -27.91 28.97
N LEU A 658 2.47 -27.53 28.75
CA LEU A 658 1.29 -28.37 28.99
C LEU A 658 1.20 -29.56 28.02
N GLU A 659 1.50 -29.37 26.73
CA GLU A 659 1.57 -30.45 25.73
C GLU A 659 2.66 -31.47 26.07
N GLY A 660 3.83 -31.01 26.55
CA GLY A 660 4.87 -31.88 27.08
C GLY A 660 4.40 -32.71 28.28
N ARG A 661 3.68 -32.08 29.21
CA ARG A 661 3.03 -32.76 30.35
C ARG A 661 1.95 -33.74 29.88
N MET A 662 1.15 -33.37 28.89
CA MET A 662 0.09 -34.19 28.30
C MET A 662 0.67 -35.44 27.66
N ARG A 663 1.70 -35.30 26.80
CA ARG A 663 2.38 -36.43 26.16
C ARG A 663 3.00 -37.39 27.18
N THR A 664 3.54 -36.85 28.28
CA THR A 664 4.07 -37.65 29.39
C THR A 664 2.95 -38.41 30.11
N ALA A 665 1.82 -37.74 30.37
CA ALA A 665 0.64 -38.35 30.99
C ALA A 665 -0.03 -39.40 30.09
N GLU A 666 -0.09 -39.18 28.78
CA GLU A 666 -0.59 -40.15 27.79
C GLU A 666 0.32 -41.38 27.70
N THR A 667 1.64 -41.17 27.74
CA THR A 667 2.62 -42.27 27.77
C THR A 667 2.49 -43.08 29.07
N GLN A 668 2.30 -42.40 30.20
CA GLN A 668 2.04 -43.04 31.49
C GLN A 668 0.72 -43.82 31.46
N LEU A 669 -0.33 -43.23 30.88
CA LEU A 669 -1.63 -43.89 30.73
C LEU A 669 -1.51 -45.14 29.87
N ALA A 670 -0.79 -45.07 28.75
CA ALA A 670 -0.56 -46.22 27.87
C ALA A 670 0.19 -47.34 28.59
N LYS A 671 1.18 -46.99 29.42
CA LYS A 671 1.93 -47.94 30.24
C LYS A 671 1.06 -48.58 31.33
N GLU A 672 0.30 -47.78 32.09
CA GLU A 672 -0.60 -48.28 33.15
C GLU A 672 -1.76 -49.10 32.57
N GLN A 673 -2.27 -48.74 31.39
CA GLN A 673 -3.25 -49.56 30.66
C GLN A 673 -2.65 -50.89 30.21
N ALA A 674 -1.41 -50.90 29.73
CA ALA A 674 -0.70 -52.13 29.33
C ALA A 674 -0.39 -53.03 30.54
N GLU A 675 -0.04 -52.46 31.70
CA GLU A 675 0.22 -53.19 32.96
C GLU A 675 -1.08 -53.67 33.65
N SER A 676 -2.18 -52.92 33.51
CA SER A 676 -3.53 -53.34 33.93
C SER A 676 -4.12 -54.43 33.03
N SER A 677 -3.58 -54.64 31.82
CA SER A 677 -4.10 -55.57 30.82
C SER A 677 -3.36 -56.90 30.73
N SER A 678 -3.05 -57.57 31.84
CA SER A 678 -2.64 -58.99 31.79
C SER A 678 -3.82 -59.95 31.57
N ALA A 679 -5.06 -59.47 31.57
CA ALA A 679 -6.19 -60.15 30.96
C ALA A 679 -7.24 -59.13 30.52
N LYS A 680 -7.64 -59.20 29.24
CA LYS A 680 -8.62 -58.36 28.52
C LYS A 680 -8.04 -57.09 27.89
N MET A 681 -7.64 -57.25 26.64
CA MET A 681 -7.57 -56.19 25.65
C MET A 681 -8.99 -55.70 25.34
N GLN A 682 -9.38 -54.55 25.89
CA GLN A 682 -10.26 -53.52 25.30
C GLN A 682 -10.66 -52.48 26.35
N ALA A 683 -10.28 -51.21 26.15
CA ALA A 683 -11.06 -50.02 26.50
C ALA A 683 -10.29 -48.75 26.07
N GLY A 684 -10.49 -48.31 24.83
CA GLY A 684 -10.11 -46.97 24.39
C GLY A 684 -11.23 -45.99 24.77
N ILE A 685 -10.91 -44.98 25.57
CA ILE A 685 -11.73 -43.77 25.71
C ILE A 685 -11.05 -42.70 24.86
N SER A 686 -11.68 -42.30 23.77
CA SER A 686 -11.39 -41.06 23.07
C SER A 686 -12.31 -39.97 23.62
N VAL A 687 -11.82 -39.24 24.62
CA VAL A 687 -12.29 -37.89 24.93
C VAL A 687 -11.07 -37.01 24.82
N LEU A 688 -10.99 -36.24 23.74
CA LEU A 688 -10.26 -34.98 23.70
C LEU A 688 -10.75 -34.22 22.46
N GLY A 689 -11.82 -33.47 22.69
CA GLY A 689 -12.38 -32.52 21.75
C GLY A 689 -11.48 -31.28 21.65
N GLY A 690 -10.91 -31.08 20.47
CA GLY A 690 -11.18 -29.93 19.60
C GLY A 690 -10.99 -28.48 20.06
N ILE A 691 -10.67 -28.11 21.30
CA ILE A 691 -10.91 -26.72 21.76
C ILE A 691 -9.68 -25.80 21.82
N MET A 692 -8.44 -26.27 21.68
CA MET A 692 -7.24 -25.39 21.83
C MET A 692 -6.35 -25.21 20.59
N LYS A 693 -6.72 -25.78 19.44
CA LYS A 693 -5.93 -25.70 18.20
C LYS A 693 -6.12 -24.41 17.41
N SER A 694 -7.15 -23.61 17.70
CA SER A 694 -7.50 -22.42 16.92
C SER A 694 -6.66 -21.18 17.25
N VAL A 695 -5.95 -21.16 18.38
CA VAL A 695 -5.29 -19.93 18.89
C VAL A 695 -3.78 -19.91 18.64
N PHE A 696 -3.13 -21.07 18.45
CA PHE A 696 -1.65 -21.17 18.53
C PHE A 696 -0.91 -21.72 17.32
N GLY A 697 -1.57 -21.91 16.17
CA GLY A 697 -0.88 -22.20 14.90
C GLY A 697 0.26 -23.22 15.03
N ARG A 698 -0.04 -24.46 15.44
CA ARG A 698 0.94 -25.56 15.38
C ARG A 698 0.22 -26.91 15.33
N LYS A 699 0.60 -27.78 14.39
CA LYS A 699 0.20 -29.20 14.33
C LYS A 699 1.44 -30.08 14.18
N ALA A 700 1.73 -30.89 15.19
CA ALA A 700 2.51 -32.11 15.04
C ALA A 700 1.58 -33.25 14.57
N GLY A 701 1.96 -33.99 13.54
CA GLY A 701 1.22 -35.13 13.03
C GLY A 701 1.51 -36.43 13.79
N MET A 702 0.52 -37.32 13.89
CA MET A 702 0.59 -38.72 13.45
C MET A 702 -0.76 -39.47 13.62
N GLY A 703 -1.22 -40.12 12.53
CA GLY A 703 -1.75 -41.49 12.49
C GLY A 703 -3.21 -41.82 12.90
N GLY A 704 -3.99 -42.38 11.96
CA GLY A 704 -4.71 -43.66 12.21
C GLY A 704 -6.25 -43.74 12.12
N LEU A 705 -6.72 -44.32 11.01
CA LEU A 705 -7.93 -45.12 10.69
C LEU A 705 -9.05 -45.48 11.73
N ILE A 706 -10.29 -45.31 11.22
CA ILE A 706 -11.50 -46.20 11.15
C ILE A 706 -12.20 -46.76 12.41
N ARG A 707 -13.53 -46.51 12.42
CA ARG A 707 -14.62 -47.06 13.26
C ARG A 707 -14.83 -48.58 13.15
N GLY A 708 -15.15 -49.21 14.28
CA GLY A 708 -15.85 -50.50 14.35
C GLY A 708 -17.32 -50.36 14.76
N THR A 709 -18.09 -51.43 14.51
CA THR A 709 -19.48 -51.65 14.92
C THR A 709 -19.59 -52.44 16.25
N SER A 710 -20.51 -51.97 17.11
CA SER A 710 -21.42 -52.68 18.04
C SER A 710 -20.97 -53.64 19.18
N THR A 711 -21.64 -53.40 20.34
CA THR A 711 -22.25 -54.33 21.35
C THR A 711 -21.50 -54.91 22.57
N SER A 712 -21.88 -54.38 23.75
CA SER A 712 -22.34 -54.99 25.03
C SER A 712 -21.49 -55.96 25.90
N SER A 713 -21.47 -55.60 27.20
CA SER A 713 -21.72 -56.41 28.43
C SER A 713 -20.59 -56.72 29.46
N VAL A 714 -20.80 -56.16 30.67
CA VAL A 714 -20.58 -56.56 32.11
C VAL A 714 -19.81 -57.89 32.38
N THR A 715 -18.85 -58.06 33.32
CA THR A 715 -19.00 -58.15 34.81
C THR A 715 -17.66 -58.40 35.59
N LYS A 716 -17.53 -57.87 36.83
CA LYS A 716 -16.84 -58.27 38.13
C LYS A 716 -15.31 -58.59 38.22
N ALA A 717 -14.50 -57.82 38.99
CA ALA A 717 -14.10 -57.91 40.44
C ALA A 717 -12.81 -58.78 40.68
N THR A 718 -11.79 -58.53 41.52
CA THR A 718 -11.59 -57.64 42.69
C THR A 718 -10.09 -57.32 42.99
N THR A 719 -9.14 -57.61 42.09
CA THR A 719 -7.73 -57.11 42.18
C THR A 719 -7.54 -55.82 41.38
N ALA A 720 -8.54 -55.45 40.58
CA ALA A 720 -8.55 -54.32 39.68
C ALA A 720 -8.83 -52.97 40.36
N TYR A 721 -9.11 -52.91 41.68
CA TYR A 721 -9.52 -51.65 42.32
C TYR A 721 -8.36 -50.64 42.44
N LYS A 722 -7.14 -51.08 42.77
CA LYS A 722 -5.95 -50.21 42.76
C LYS A 722 -5.53 -49.82 41.34
N GLN A 723 -5.49 -50.78 40.41
CA GLN A 723 -5.12 -50.53 39.01
C GLN A 723 -6.14 -49.67 38.25
N HIS A 724 -7.44 -49.76 38.57
CA HIS A 724 -8.46 -48.85 38.05
C HIS A 724 -8.35 -47.44 38.66
N GLN A 725 -7.92 -47.33 39.92
CA GLN A 725 -7.71 -46.03 40.56
C GLN A 725 -6.50 -45.31 39.96
N ASP A 726 -5.43 -46.02 39.64
CA ASP A 726 -4.25 -45.46 38.97
C ASP A 726 -4.59 -44.95 37.55
N VAL A 727 -5.26 -45.77 36.74
CA VAL A 727 -5.75 -45.35 35.41
C VAL A 727 -6.73 -44.18 35.49
N ALA A 728 -7.61 -44.16 36.50
CA ALA A 728 -8.54 -43.06 36.73
C ALA A 728 -7.81 -41.76 37.14
N ASN A 729 -6.77 -41.85 37.97
CA ASN A 729 -5.96 -40.72 38.38
C ASN A 729 -5.18 -40.12 37.20
N VAL A 730 -4.62 -40.95 36.31
CA VAL A 730 -3.94 -40.47 35.11
C VAL A 730 -4.92 -39.87 34.11
N LYS A 731 -6.13 -40.42 33.96
CA LYS A 731 -7.20 -39.80 33.15
C LYS A 731 -7.63 -38.44 33.70
N ALA A 732 -7.85 -38.33 35.01
CA ALA A 732 -8.17 -37.05 35.65
C ALA A 732 -7.02 -36.03 35.49
N LYS A 733 -5.76 -36.49 35.44
CA LYS A 733 -4.61 -35.63 35.16
C LYS A 733 -4.59 -35.14 33.70
N ILE A 734 -4.99 -35.98 32.74
CA ILE A 734 -5.12 -35.58 31.33
C ILE A 734 -6.28 -34.58 31.17
N GLU A 735 -7.43 -34.85 31.78
CA GLU A 735 -8.58 -33.92 31.80
C GLU A 735 -8.19 -32.58 32.43
N GLY A 736 -7.51 -32.59 33.57
CA GLY A 736 -7.05 -31.35 34.22
C GLY A 736 -6.05 -30.55 33.38
N ILE A 737 -5.14 -31.21 32.65
CA ILE A 737 -4.22 -30.54 31.72
C ILE A 737 -5.00 -29.96 30.53
N ALA A 738 -6.02 -30.67 30.03
CA ALA A 738 -6.88 -30.18 28.96
C ALA A 738 -7.71 -28.96 29.40
N ASP A 739 -8.23 -28.96 30.63
CA ASP A 739 -8.95 -27.83 31.22
C ASP A 739 -8.01 -26.63 31.44
N GLU A 740 -6.79 -26.83 31.95
CA GLU A 740 -5.76 -25.79 32.07
C GLU A 740 -5.47 -25.15 30.70
N MET A 741 -5.35 -25.98 29.66
CA MET A 741 -5.20 -25.54 28.29
C MET A 741 -6.41 -24.69 27.85
N GLU A 742 -7.63 -25.18 28.00
CA GLU A 742 -8.85 -24.44 27.62
C GLU A 742 -8.99 -23.09 28.35
N GLN A 743 -8.65 -23.03 29.64
CA GLN A 743 -8.69 -21.79 30.42
C GLN A 743 -7.69 -20.76 29.90
N ILE A 744 -6.47 -21.19 29.53
CA ILE A 744 -5.48 -20.30 28.90
C ILE A 744 -6.01 -19.77 27.58
N GLY A 745 -6.67 -20.60 26.77
CA GLY A 745 -7.31 -20.19 25.52
C GLY A 745 -8.36 -19.09 25.72
N LYS A 746 -9.31 -19.31 26.64
CA LYS A 746 -10.37 -18.33 26.95
C LYS A 746 -9.83 -17.03 27.52
N ALA A 747 -8.82 -17.10 28.39
CA ALA A 747 -8.17 -15.91 28.94
C ALA A 747 -7.50 -15.08 27.83
N LEU A 748 -6.85 -15.76 26.88
CA LEU A 748 -6.22 -15.11 25.74
C LEU A 748 -7.23 -14.45 24.80
N GLU A 749 -8.35 -15.12 24.49
CA GLU A 749 -9.42 -14.54 23.66
C GLU A 749 -9.97 -13.27 24.30
N LYS A 750 -10.17 -13.27 25.62
CA LYS A 750 -10.63 -12.10 26.35
C LYS A 750 -9.61 -10.95 26.31
N GLU A 751 -8.34 -11.23 26.62
CA GLU A 751 -7.27 -10.22 26.54
C GLU A 751 -7.10 -9.67 25.11
N ILE A 752 -7.28 -10.52 24.09
CA ILE A 752 -7.21 -10.10 22.69
C ILE A 752 -8.35 -9.14 22.34
N ALA A 753 -9.58 -9.46 22.75
CA ALA A 753 -10.74 -8.60 22.51
C ALA A 753 -10.58 -7.22 23.17
N GLU A 754 -10.13 -7.18 24.42
CA GLU A 754 -9.91 -5.93 25.17
C GLU A 754 -8.85 -5.03 24.50
N ILE A 755 -7.77 -5.62 23.98
CA ILE A 755 -6.74 -4.87 23.24
C ILE A 755 -7.27 -4.40 21.89
N GLY A 756 -8.04 -5.23 21.18
CA GLY A 756 -8.62 -4.89 19.88
C GLY A 756 -9.46 -3.62 19.90
N GLU A 757 -10.30 -3.44 20.93
CA GLU A 757 -11.15 -2.24 21.10
C GLU A 757 -10.34 -0.98 21.42
N SER A 758 -9.22 -1.10 22.13
CA SER A 758 -8.41 0.05 22.58
C SER A 758 -7.58 0.73 21.49
N PHE A 759 -7.39 0.08 20.33
CA PHE A 759 -6.50 0.54 19.25
C PHE A 759 -7.20 0.76 17.90
N ASP A 760 -8.53 0.95 17.86
CA ASP A 760 -9.25 1.26 16.62
C ASP A 760 -8.85 2.66 16.07
N PRO A 761 -8.18 2.74 14.90
CA PRO A 761 -7.72 4.01 14.33
C PRO A 761 -8.82 5.03 14.04
N SER A 762 -10.05 4.56 13.79
CA SER A 762 -11.17 5.44 13.48
C SER A 762 -11.66 6.22 14.71
N GLN A 763 -11.44 5.68 15.91
CA GLN A 763 -11.90 6.25 17.17
C GLN A 763 -10.81 7.02 17.94
N LEU A 764 -9.58 7.07 17.43
CA LEU A 764 -8.50 7.82 18.07
C LEU A 764 -8.79 9.32 18.04
N ALA A 765 -8.79 9.94 19.23
CA ALA A 765 -8.91 11.39 19.38
C ALA A 765 -7.66 12.09 18.84
N LEU A 766 -7.88 13.14 18.03
CA LEU A 766 -6.85 14.03 17.52
C LEU A 766 -7.02 15.41 18.15
N GLU A 767 -5.94 15.93 18.71
CA GLU A 767 -5.85 17.26 19.29
C GLU A 767 -4.87 18.11 18.46
N LYS A 768 -4.98 19.43 18.56
CA LYS A 768 -4.02 20.36 17.97
C LYS A 768 -3.07 20.86 19.05
N GLU A 769 -1.77 20.70 18.83
CA GLU A 769 -0.73 21.25 19.69
C GLU A 769 -0.07 22.44 18.99
N THR A 770 0.01 23.58 19.68
CA THR A 770 0.55 24.83 19.12
C THR A 770 2.04 24.96 19.42
N LEU A 771 2.84 25.08 18.37
CA LEU A 771 4.28 25.36 18.43
C LEU A 771 4.53 26.87 18.43
N LYS A 772 5.43 27.29 19.32
CA LYS A 772 5.87 28.68 19.48
C LYS A 772 7.34 28.79 19.10
N PRO A 773 7.73 29.72 18.21
CA PRO A 773 9.12 29.96 17.91
C PRO A 773 9.81 30.63 19.10
N THR A 774 11.09 30.39 19.29
CA THR A 774 11.94 31.21 20.18
C THR A 774 12.55 32.37 19.41
N ARG A 775 13.12 33.36 20.12
CA ARG A 775 13.78 34.50 19.46
C ARG A 775 14.98 34.10 18.59
N THR A 776 15.64 32.99 18.91
CA THR A 776 16.75 32.45 18.10
C THR A 776 16.27 31.70 16.86
N ASP A 777 14.98 31.38 16.78
CA ASP A 777 14.39 30.63 15.66
C ASP A 777 13.88 31.54 14.54
N VAL A 778 13.86 32.86 14.75
CA VAL A 778 13.43 33.84 13.73
C VAL A 778 14.67 34.43 13.07
N VAL A 779 14.93 34.03 11.83
CA VAL A 779 16.03 34.57 11.03
C VAL A 779 15.44 35.52 10.00
N VAL A 780 15.77 36.81 10.08
CA VAL A 780 15.38 37.77 9.04
C VAL A 780 16.34 37.63 7.87
N ASP A 781 15.83 37.19 6.73
CA ASP A 781 16.63 36.89 5.53
C ASP A 781 17.01 38.17 4.80
N ARG A 782 16.05 39.11 4.69
CA ARG A 782 16.26 40.41 4.06
C ARG A 782 15.18 41.41 4.43
N VAL A 783 15.58 42.66 4.56
CA VAL A 783 14.69 43.83 4.52
C VAL A 783 15.21 44.75 3.42
N ALA A 784 14.39 45.02 2.41
CA ALA A 784 14.82 45.74 1.21
C ALA A 784 13.78 46.75 0.73
N LEU A 785 14.25 47.77 0.00
CA LEU A 785 13.40 48.62 -0.80
C LEU A 785 13.00 47.86 -2.06
N LEU A 786 11.70 47.63 -2.24
CA LEU A 786 11.13 47.00 -3.42
C LEU A 786 10.46 48.04 -4.30
N TRP A 787 10.77 48.00 -5.59
CA TRP A 787 10.09 48.77 -6.62
C TRP A 787 9.08 47.86 -7.32
N LYS A 788 7.78 48.16 -7.20
CA LYS A 788 6.67 47.41 -7.81
C LYS A 788 5.73 48.33 -8.59
#